data_AF-G1VJ87-F1
#
_entry.id   AF-G1VJ87-F1
#
_cell.length_a   1.000
_cell.length_b   1.000
_cell.length_c   1.000
_cell.angle_alpha   90.00
_cell.angle_beta   90.00
_cell.angle_gamma   90.00
#
_symmetry.space_group_name_H-M   'P 1'
#
loop_
_entity.id
_entity.type
_entity.pdbx_description
1 polymer ?
#
loop_
_entity_poly.entity_id
_entity_poly.type
_entity_poly.pdbx_seq_one_letter_code
_entity_poly.pdbx_strand_id
1 'polypeptide(L)'
;MHKKQLELKGIYVVLAALFLVFLFMPVAILLYKSFESGTSLTLQHYRDLIFSGKFVNAFGNSFTVSGISALVTTLLAFLMAYTINYTNVSQRLKKGIRSIATLPMLLPTITYGFAIIYTFGKQGLLSKLLHVQLFDIYGFSGLLIGYVIYTLPIAFLLVNNTMKFIDKKFIIVSKIMGDSGGKRFWMTALSPMIPTLAAAFIQAFFLSFTDFGIPAAVGGEYAVVATTLYNEMLGSIPNFSNGAVVAMMMLLPSIISIILLNYLERYNVRYNRISVIELPENRKRDLWCGIGSGLVLCGIALVFAVIILLPFVKEWPYDISFSLQHFTDTLASANLLSVYRNSLIVALGTAAAGTLVAYGSALVTTRSTLPVLCRKSIDAISSIANTIPGMVIGIAFLFAFSGTPLQSTFWIIILCNMIHFFSTPYVMAKNTLGKLNTSYETTAMLMGDSWFKTIRRVVVPNSKSTILEMLSYYFINSMVTISALIFIVGAKTAVLTTKIKELQHFAKFDQIFVLSLLILLTNLLVKGIILFVTQKKDEKKEKGVRVKKYALGILAGGVVLFTFVFGQGKEPVVIYSNADEEALIAIQHALDENGFQDQYVLQSFGTSELGGKIMAEGKNLEADIITMSSYYIDSAQQKNDMFDKLTFPTPTLKTYSDYDTPLTALEGAMIVNTSVLKEKQLPVPSSLKELANPKYKGMISIPDIKASSTGWLLVQALLDTYGEEDGKEILTAILDNVGPHLESSGSGPLKKVRSGEVGIAFRLRHQALADKEKGLPIDCIDPIEGNYSLTESIAVVKKENVNKTAMAMARCIMENGRRDILYTYPTALYEGEQVEKKYASKYPRVFKRALSVELLEEHQAFFEGCRK
;
A
#
# COMPACT_ATOMS: atom_id res chain seq x y z
N MET A 1 -37.59 -25.34 -29.72
CA MET A 1 -37.26 -24.05 -29.06
C MET A 1 -36.60 -24.17 -27.68
N HIS A 2 -36.12 -25.34 -27.24
CA HIS A 2 -35.37 -25.51 -25.97
C HIS A 2 -34.05 -26.27 -26.21
N LYS A 3 -33.08 -25.70 -26.94
CA LYS A 3 -31.70 -26.16 -26.75
C LYS A 3 -31.30 -25.71 -25.35
N LYS A 4 -31.20 -26.65 -24.41
CA LYS A 4 -30.67 -26.43 -23.06
C LYS A 4 -29.39 -25.62 -23.22
N GLN A 5 -29.35 -24.39 -22.68
CA GLN A 5 -28.18 -23.52 -22.67
C GLN A 5 -27.07 -24.12 -21.76
N LEU A 6 -26.54 -25.28 -22.15
CA LEU A 6 -25.54 -26.05 -21.41
C LEU A 6 -24.28 -25.22 -21.18
N GLU A 7 -23.89 -24.40 -22.15
CA GLU A 7 -22.72 -23.51 -22.08
C GLU A 7 -22.88 -22.47 -20.96
N LEU A 8 -24.00 -21.75 -20.90
CA LEU A 8 -24.28 -20.76 -19.84
C LEU A 8 -24.42 -21.41 -18.46
N LYS A 9 -24.94 -22.64 -18.38
CA LYS A 9 -24.95 -23.43 -17.14
C LYS A 9 -23.55 -23.80 -16.69
N GLY A 10 -22.69 -24.24 -17.62
CA GLY A 10 -21.29 -24.54 -17.34
C GLY A 10 -20.54 -23.31 -16.83
N ILE A 11 -20.71 -22.16 -17.49
CA ILE A 11 -20.14 -20.88 -17.04
C ILE A 11 -20.60 -20.55 -15.62
N TYR A 12 -21.91 -20.66 -15.33
CA TYR A 12 -22.42 -20.42 -13.98
C TYR A 12 -21.79 -21.32 -12.92
N VAL A 13 -21.66 -22.63 -13.19
CA VAL A 13 -21.07 -23.59 -12.22
C VAL A 13 -19.60 -23.27 -11.95
N VAL A 14 -18.82 -22.96 -12.98
CA VAL A 14 -17.41 -22.56 -12.84
C VAL A 14 -17.30 -21.26 -12.03
N LEU A 15 -18.16 -20.28 -12.31
CA LEU A 15 -18.20 -19.02 -11.55
C LEU A 15 -18.59 -19.25 -10.09
N ALA A 16 -19.62 -20.06 -9.83
CA ALA A 16 -20.07 -20.37 -8.49
C ALA A 16 -18.96 -21.07 -7.68
N ALA A 17 -18.27 -22.05 -8.28
CA ALA A 17 -17.13 -22.71 -7.66
C ALA A 17 -15.99 -21.74 -7.37
N LEU A 18 -15.66 -20.85 -8.31
CA LEU A 18 -14.61 -19.85 -8.15
C LEU A 18 -14.89 -18.92 -6.96
N PHE A 19 -16.09 -18.33 -6.87
CA PHE A 19 -16.42 -17.46 -5.74
C PHE A 19 -16.58 -18.23 -4.43
N LEU A 20 -17.03 -19.49 -4.47
CA LEU A 20 -17.10 -20.31 -3.26
C LEU A 20 -15.71 -20.56 -2.67
N VAL A 21 -14.73 -20.91 -3.51
CA VAL A 21 -13.36 -21.23 -3.08
C VAL A 21 -12.54 -19.99 -2.75
N PHE A 22 -12.68 -18.91 -3.51
CA PHE A 22 -11.77 -17.76 -3.39
C PHE A 22 -12.43 -16.50 -2.78
N LEU A 23 -13.72 -16.52 -2.47
CA LEU A 23 -14.37 -15.41 -1.74
C LEU A 23 -15.00 -15.91 -0.44
N PHE A 24 -15.90 -16.92 -0.51
CA PHE A 24 -16.65 -17.36 0.67
C PHE A 24 -15.82 -18.20 1.64
N MET A 25 -15.04 -19.17 1.15
CA MET A 25 -14.17 -19.99 2.00
C MET A 25 -13.15 -19.14 2.79
N PRO A 26 -12.39 -18.21 2.16
CA PRO A 26 -11.42 -17.39 2.90
C PRO A 26 -12.08 -16.51 3.97
N VAL A 27 -13.22 -15.90 3.67
CA VAL A 27 -13.96 -15.08 4.64
C VAL A 27 -14.53 -15.93 5.77
N ALA A 28 -14.98 -17.16 5.48
CA ALA A 28 -15.43 -18.09 6.52
C ALA A 28 -14.29 -18.56 7.42
N ILE A 29 -13.09 -18.81 6.86
CA ILE A 29 -11.89 -19.14 7.63
C ILE A 29 -11.48 -17.95 8.51
N LEU A 30 -11.50 -16.73 7.96
CA LEU A 30 -11.23 -15.51 8.73
C LEU A 30 -12.20 -15.35 9.90
N LEU A 31 -13.50 -15.59 9.66
CA LEU A 31 -14.52 -15.57 10.71
C LEU A 31 -14.28 -16.66 11.75
N TYR A 32 -13.87 -17.86 11.35
CA TYR A 32 -13.53 -18.92 12.30
C TYR A 32 -12.32 -18.53 13.17
N LYS A 33 -11.26 -17.99 12.54
CA LYS A 33 -10.04 -17.53 13.22
C LYS A 33 -10.29 -16.42 14.23
N SER A 34 -11.31 -15.58 14.04
CA SER A 34 -11.65 -14.52 15.00
C SER A 34 -12.27 -15.05 16.30
N PHE A 35 -12.75 -16.30 16.33
CA PHE A 35 -13.24 -16.97 17.55
C PHE A 35 -12.24 -17.99 18.12
N GLU A 36 -11.16 -18.31 17.40
CA GLU A 36 -10.23 -19.37 17.81
C GLU A 36 -9.28 -18.90 18.93
N SER A 37 -9.26 -19.65 20.03
CA SER A 37 -8.27 -19.51 21.10
C SER A 37 -7.74 -20.91 21.47
N GLY A 38 -6.62 -21.28 20.86
CA GLY A 38 -6.05 -22.62 20.97
C GLY A 38 -7.03 -23.68 20.44
N THR A 39 -7.46 -24.61 21.31
CA THR A 39 -8.41 -25.68 20.98
C THR A 39 -9.88 -25.34 21.26
N SER A 40 -10.18 -24.11 21.69
CA SER A 40 -11.54 -23.68 22.09
C SER A 40 -12.02 -22.45 21.30
N LEU A 41 -13.33 -22.34 21.10
CA LEU A 41 -13.96 -21.14 20.54
C LEU A 41 -14.33 -20.18 21.67
N THR A 42 -13.88 -18.93 21.58
CA THR A 42 -14.11 -17.90 22.61
C THR A 42 -14.54 -16.58 22.00
N LEU A 43 -15.33 -15.82 22.76
CA LEU A 43 -15.67 -14.41 22.46
C LEU A 43 -14.72 -13.44 23.16
N GLN A 44 -13.68 -13.95 23.82
CA GLN A 44 -12.80 -13.16 24.66
C GLN A 44 -12.00 -12.15 23.84
N HIS A 45 -11.51 -12.54 22.65
CA HIS A 45 -10.78 -11.64 21.76
C HIS A 45 -11.62 -10.40 21.35
N TYR A 46 -12.92 -10.57 21.11
CA TYR A 46 -13.82 -9.44 20.84
C TYR A 46 -13.98 -8.54 22.05
N ARG A 47 -14.13 -9.12 23.25
CA ARG A 47 -14.24 -8.37 24.50
C ARG A 47 -12.96 -7.58 24.75
N ASP A 48 -11.82 -8.24 24.77
CA ASP A 48 -10.53 -7.62 25.07
C ASP A 48 -10.22 -6.49 24.09
N LEU A 49 -10.52 -6.70 22.81
CA LEU A 49 -10.30 -5.69 21.78
C LEU A 49 -11.24 -4.48 21.91
N ILE A 50 -12.54 -4.68 22.16
CA ILE A 50 -13.49 -3.57 22.36
C ILE A 50 -13.18 -2.80 23.64
N PHE A 51 -12.73 -3.47 24.70
CA PHE A 51 -12.40 -2.83 25.97
C PHE A 51 -10.95 -2.34 26.06
N SER A 52 -10.10 -2.61 25.06
CA SER A 52 -8.68 -2.21 25.05
C SER A 52 -8.42 -0.70 24.99
N GLY A 53 -9.45 0.14 24.77
CA GLY A 53 -9.37 1.59 24.61
C GLY A 53 -8.68 2.04 23.31
N LYS A 54 -7.54 1.42 22.97
CA LYS A 54 -6.71 1.71 21.79
C LYS A 54 -7.41 1.40 20.48
N PHE A 55 -8.05 0.23 20.37
CA PHE A 55 -8.80 -0.10 19.17
C PHE A 55 -9.99 0.85 18.97
N VAL A 56 -10.71 1.18 20.05
CA VAL A 56 -11.83 2.13 20.00
C VAL A 56 -11.36 3.51 19.54
N ASN A 57 -10.21 3.98 20.03
CA ASN A 57 -9.59 5.21 19.57
C ASN A 57 -9.21 5.14 18.09
N ALA A 58 -8.55 4.07 17.64
CA ALA A 58 -8.18 3.90 16.22
C ALA A 58 -9.41 3.81 15.30
N PHE A 59 -10.47 3.15 15.75
CA PHE A 59 -11.75 3.04 15.06
C PHE A 59 -12.47 4.39 14.98
N GLY A 60 -12.51 5.13 16.10
CA GLY A 60 -13.04 6.50 16.16
C GLY A 60 -12.26 7.47 15.27
N ASN A 61 -10.94 7.42 15.31
CA ASN A 61 -10.04 8.19 14.46
C ASN A 61 -10.29 7.91 12.97
N SER A 62 -10.43 6.64 12.61
CA SER A 62 -10.73 6.25 11.22
C SER A 62 -12.08 6.76 10.76
N PHE A 63 -13.09 6.73 11.63
CA PHE A 63 -14.42 7.25 11.33
C PHE A 63 -14.43 8.77 11.18
N THR A 64 -13.76 9.51 12.07
CA THR A 64 -13.71 10.97 12.03
C THR A 64 -12.93 11.48 10.82
N VAL A 65 -11.72 10.97 10.58
CA VAL A 65 -10.90 11.40 9.44
C VAL A 65 -11.55 11.04 8.10
N SER A 66 -12.13 9.83 7.98
CA SER A 66 -12.78 9.38 6.75
C SER A 66 -14.09 10.12 6.51
N GLY A 67 -14.87 10.41 7.56
CA GLY A 67 -16.12 11.16 7.47
C GLY A 67 -15.90 12.60 7.02
N ILE A 68 -14.93 13.29 7.62
CA ILE A 68 -14.60 14.67 7.25
C ILE A 68 -13.98 14.71 5.85
N SER A 69 -13.07 13.79 5.52
CA SER A 69 -12.47 13.69 4.18
C SER A 69 -13.54 13.44 3.11
N ALA A 70 -14.49 12.53 3.36
CA ALA A 70 -15.59 12.23 2.44
C ALA A 70 -16.50 13.44 2.22
N LEU A 71 -16.80 14.19 3.28
CA LEU A 71 -17.60 15.41 3.20
C LEU A 71 -16.91 16.46 2.34
N VAL A 72 -15.65 16.78 2.65
CA VAL A 72 -14.85 17.75 1.90
C VAL A 72 -14.74 17.33 0.44
N THR A 73 -14.40 16.07 0.18
CA THR A 73 -14.27 15.52 -1.17
C THR A 73 -15.56 15.64 -1.97
N THR A 74 -16.70 15.31 -1.36
CA THR A 74 -18.01 15.40 -2.02
C THR A 74 -18.36 16.84 -2.37
N LEU A 75 -18.06 17.79 -1.49
CA LEU A 75 -18.26 19.21 -1.74
C LEU A 75 -17.36 19.73 -2.87
N LEU A 76 -16.08 19.35 -2.89
CA LEU A 76 -15.15 19.71 -3.96
C LEU A 76 -15.53 19.07 -5.30
N ALA A 77 -15.92 17.79 -5.29
CA ALA A 77 -16.43 17.08 -6.46
C ALA A 77 -17.68 17.75 -7.03
N PHE A 78 -18.62 18.15 -6.16
CA PHE A 78 -19.80 18.92 -6.55
C PHE A 78 -19.43 20.26 -7.16
N LEU A 79 -18.53 21.03 -6.54
CA LEU A 79 -18.05 22.32 -7.07
C LEU A 79 -17.45 22.18 -8.48
N MET A 80 -16.57 21.19 -8.66
CA MET A 80 -15.90 20.93 -9.94
C MET A 80 -16.88 20.44 -11.01
N ALA A 81 -17.80 19.53 -10.66
CA ALA A 81 -18.83 19.03 -11.55
C ALA A 81 -19.84 20.13 -11.94
N TYR A 82 -20.22 20.97 -10.98
CA TYR A 82 -21.10 22.12 -11.20
C TYR A 82 -20.43 23.13 -12.15
N THR A 83 -19.14 23.38 -11.98
CA THR A 83 -18.33 24.24 -12.87
C THR A 83 -18.25 23.69 -14.30
N ILE A 84 -18.29 22.37 -14.51
CA ILE A 84 -18.33 21.82 -15.87
C ILE A 84 -19.72 21.99 -16.50
N ASN A 85 -20.77 21.67 -15.75
CA ASN A 85 -22.11 21.43 -16.29
C ASN A 85 -23.07 22.63 -16.23
N TYR A 86 -22.84 23.59 -15.34
CA TYR A 86 -23.76 24.70 -15.05
C TYR A 86 -23.17 26.10 -15.26
N THR A 87 -21.89 26.22 -15.66
CA THR A 87 -21.23 27.53 -15.91
C THR A 87 -20.69 27.64 -17.34
N ASN A 88 -20.47 28.88 -17.80
CA ASN A 88 -19.93 29.19 -19.13
C ASN A 88 -18.40 29.42 -19.11
N VAL A 89 -17.68 28.82 -18.16
CA VAL A 89 -16.21 28.91 -18.09
C VAL A 89 -15.53 28.32 -19.34
N SER A 90 -14.27 28.72 -19.59
CA SER A 90 -13.53 28.31 -20.78
C SER A 90 -13.46 26.79 -20.96
N GLN A 91 -13.55 26.33 -22.21
CA GLN A 91 -13.47 24.89 -22.52
C GLN A 91 -12.13 24.26 -22.09
N ARG A 92 -11.06 25.08 -22.06
CA ARG A 92 -9.74 24.65 -21.56
C ARG A 92 -9.81 24.30 -20.06
N LEU A 93 -10.44 25.15 -19.24
CA LEU A 93 -10.62 24.86 -17.82
C LEU A 93 -11.49 23.62 -17.62
N LYS A 94 -12.61 23.48 -18.37
CA LYS A 94 -13.45 22.27 -18.28
C LYS A 94 -12.68 20.98 -18.61
N LYS A 95 -11.81 21.01 -19.62
CA LYS A 95 -10.92 19.89 -19.96
C LYS A 95 -9.86 19.64 -18.89
N GLY A 96 -9.29 20.72 -18.33
CA GLY A 96 -8.35 20.68 -17.21
C GLY A 96 -8.95 20.00 -15.98
N ILE A 97 -10.16 20.41 -15.57
CA ILE A 97 -10.92 19.80 -14.46
C ILE A 97 -11.07 18.30 -14.69
N ARG A 98 -11.55 17.85 -15.86
CA ARG A 98 -11.75 16.41 -16.13
C ARG A 98 -10.44 15.61 -16.10
N SER A 99 -9.34 16.20 -16.56
CA SER A 99 -8.07 15.48 -16.70
C SER A 99 -7.34 15.38 -15.37
N ILE A 100 -7.14 16.52 -14.68
CA ILE A 100 -6.40 16.56 -13.41
C ILE A 100 -7.21 15.91 -12.29
N ALA A 101 -8.54 16.06 -12.25
CA ALA A 101 -9.36 15.42 -11.21
C ALA A 101 -9.35 13.89 -11.28
N THR A 102 -9.04 13.30 -12.43
CA THR A 102 -9.00 11.83 -12.59
C THR A 102 -7.59 11.25 -12.55
N LEU A 103 -6.57 12.12 -12.49
CA LEU A 103 -5.17 11.73 -12.43
C LEU A 103 -4.82 10.94 -11.16
N PRO A 104 -5.39 11.25 -9.97
CA PRO A 104 -5.10 10.49 -8.76
C PRO A 104 -5.51 9.00 -8.77
N MET A 105 -6.27 8.53 -9.76
CA MET A 105 -6.60 7.10 -9.85
C MET A 105 -5.44 6.25 -10.41
N LEU A 106 -4.36 6.88 -10.88
CA LEU A 106 -3.30 6.20 -11.63
C LEU A 106 -2.05 5.88 -10.80
N LEU A 107 -2.02 6.26 -9.53
CA LEU A 107 -0.89 6.08 -8.62
C LEU A 107 -1.30 5.36 -7.33
N PRO A 108 -0.39 4.59 -6.71
CA PRO A 108 -0.57 4.00 -5.38
C PRO A 108 -0.88 5.04 -4.30
N THR A 109 -1.70 4.68 -3.31
CA THR A 109 -2.12 5.61 -2.26
C THR A 109 -0.96 6.09 -1.38
N ILE A 110 -0.01 5.19 -1.12
CA ILE A 110 1.22 5.45 -0.35
C ILE A 110 2.06 6.60 -0.95
N THR A 111 2.04 6.75 -2.27
CA THR A 111 2.74 7.84 -2.98
C THR A 111 2.20 9.20 -2.57
N TYR A 112 0.90 9.33 -2.29
CA TYR A 112 0.32 10.62 -1.88
C TYR A 112 0.77 11.04 -0.50
N GLY A 113 0.92 10.09 0.43
CA GLY A 113 1.45 10.40 1.76
C GLY A 113 2.84 11.04 1.66
N PHE A 114 3.76 10.43 0.92
CA PHE A 114 5.08 11.01 0.70
C PHE A 114 5.05 12.31 -0.09
N ALA A 115 4.24 12.41 -1.14
CA ALA A 115 4.11 13.63 -1.91
C ALA A 115 3.65 14.81 -1.04
N ILE A 116 2.76 14.58 -0.06
CA ILE A 116 2.32 15.59 0.90
C ILE A 116 3.44 16.00 1.84
N ILE A 117 4.25 15.07 2.35
CA ILE A 117 5.42 15.38 3.19
C ILE A 117 6.36 16.34 2.45
N TYR A 118 6.70 16.02 1.21
CA TYR A 118 7.60 16.84 0.39
C TYR A 118 6.96 18.12 -0.17
N THR A 119 5.64 18.24 -0.16
CA THR A 119 4.94 19.46 -0.58
C THR A 119 4.77 20.44 0.59
N PHE A 120 4.28 19.95 1.74
CA PHE A 120 3.78 20.76 2.86
C PHE A 120 4.58 20.60 4.17
N GLY A 121 5.54 19.68 4.24
CA GLY A 121 6.37 19.49 5.44
C GLY A 121 7.34 20.64 5.70
N LYS A 122 8.04 20.61 6.85
CA LYS A 122 8.97 21.69 7.28
C LYS A 122 9.96 22.12 6.18
N GLN A 123 10.51 21.16 5.45
CA GLN A 123 11.43 21.38 4.32
C GLN A 123 10.78 21.12 2.95
N GLY A 124 9.45 21.14 2.89
CA GLY A 124 8.69 20.91 1.68
C GLY A 124 8.76 22.07 0.68
N LEU A 125 8.38 21.81 -0.56
CA LEU A 125 8.42 22.78 -1.66
C LEU A 125 7.69 24.08 -1.30
N LEU A 126 6.48 23.97 -0.74
CA LEU A 126 5.66 25.14 -0.41
C LEU A 126 6.17 25.86 0.83
N SER A 127 6.66 25.12 1.83
CA SER A 127 7.20 25.70 3.06
C SER A 127 8.50 26.46 2.81
N LYS A 128 9.36 25.99 1.90
CA LYS A 128 10.52 26.76 1.44
C LYS A 128 10.11 28.00 0.66
N LEU A 129 9.10 27.90 -0.21
CA LEU A 129 8.64 29.05 -1.02
C LEU A 129 8.02 30.15 -0.14
N LEU A 130 7.26 29.77 0.87
CA LEU A 130 6.56 30.69 1.78
C LEU A 130 7.37 31.05 3.03
N HIS A 131 8.50 30.39 3.30
CA HIS A 131 9.30 30.49 4.52
C HIS A 131 8.53 30.15 5.82
N VAL A 132 7.36 29.54 5.73
CA VAL A 132 6.50 29.18 6.87
C VAL A 132 5.87 27.81 6.61
N GLN A 133 5.77 26.98 7.66
CA GLN A 133 4.95 25.76 7.64
C GLN A 133 3.49 26.11 7.93
N LEU A 134 2.58 25.78 7.01
CA LEU A 134 1.17 26.17 7.11
C LEU A 134 0.41 25.39 8.20
N PHE A 135 0.73 24.11 8.38
CA PHE A 135 0.09 23.20 9.33
C PHE A 135 0.98 21.98 9.59
N ASP A 136 0.74 21.27 10.68
CA ASP A 136 1.39 19.97 10.91
C ASP A 136 0.85 18.95 9.91
N ILE A 137 1.77 18.26 9.22
CA ILE A 137 1.47 17.28 8.18
C ILE A 137 1.25 15.88 8.75
N TYR A 138 1.76 15.59 9.95
CA TYR A 138 1.61 14.27 10.54
C TYR A 138 0.28 14.20 11.32
N GLY A 139 -0.41 13.07 11.18
CA GLY A 139 -1.72 12.85 11.78
C GLY A 139 -2.87 13.42 10.96
N PHE A 140 -3.88 13.98 11.62
CA PHE A 140 -5.19 14.27 11.02
C PHE A 140 -5.14 15.11 9.74
N SER A 141 -4.35 16.19 9.73
CA SER A 141 -4.29 17.12 8.58
C SER A 141 -3.69 16.50 7.33
N GLY A 142 -2.60 15.75 7.45
CA GLY A 142 -1.99 15.04 6.32
C GLY A 142 -2.88 13.94 5.78
N LEU A 143 -3.51 13.17 6.68
CA LEU A 143 -4.50 12.16 6.33
C LEU A 143 -5.68 12.77 5.55
N LEU A 144 -6.22 13.89 6.03
CA LEU A 144 -7.32 14.61 5.39
C LEU A 144 -6.96 15.01 3.95
N ILE A 145 -5.81 15.65 3.73
CA ILE A 145 -5.38 16.11 2.40
C ILE A 145 -5.14 14.91 1.48
N GLY A 146 -4.48 13.86 1.98
CA GLY A 146 -4.23 12.63 1.23
C GLY A 146 -5.52 11.97 0.78
N TYR A 147 -6.47 11.79 1.70
CA TYR A 147 -7.77 11.19 1.39
C TYR A 147 -8.62 12.03 0.46
N VAL A 148 -8.58 13.36 0.57
CA VAL A 148 -9.26 14.24 -0.37
C VAL A 148 -8.70 14.04 -1.78
N ILE A 149 -7.38 14.02 -1.96
CA ILE A 149 -6.76 13.81 -3.29
C ILE A 149 -7.09 12.41 -3.83
N TYR A 150 -6.99 11.38 -2.99
CA TYR A 150 -7.24 9.99 -3.37
C TYR A 150 -8.70 9.72 -3.77
N THR A 151 -9.66 10.23 -3.01
CA THR A 151 -11.08 9.90 -3.20
C THR A 151 -11.81 10.86 -4.15
N LEU A 152 -11.24 12.03 -4.43
CA LEU A 152 -11.80 13.03 -5.36
C LEU A 152 -12.15 12.48 -6.74
N PRO A 153 -11.32 11.68 -7.43
CA PRO A 153 -11.66 11.19 -8.75
C PRO A 153 -12.97 10.42 -8.80
N ILE A 154 -13.21 9.57 -7.80
CA ILE A 154 -14.37 8.69 -7.75
C ILE A 154 -15.63 9.50 -7.44
N ALA A 155 -15.57 10.37 -6.44
CA ALA A 155 -16.66 11.30 -6.13
C ALA A 155 -16.97 12.23 -7.32
N PHE A 156 -15.94 12.79 -7.95
CA PHE A 156 -16.07 13.67 -9.11
C PHE A 156 -16.70 12.97 -10.30
N LEU A 157 -16.26 11.74 -10.65
CA LEU A 157 -16.83 10.99 -11.76
C LEU A 157 -18.30 10.67 -11.54
N LEU A 158 -18.68 10.27 -10.32
CA LEU A 158 -20.05 9.93 -9.96
C LEU A 158 -20.98 11.16 -10.06
N VAL A 159 -20.56 12.30 -9.47
CA VAL A 159 -21.35 13.54 -9.51
C VAL A 159 -21.41 14.13 -10.92
N ASN A 160 -20.27 14.23 -11.60
CA ASN A 160 -20.20 14.79 -12.96
C ASN A 160 -20.99 13.97 -13.97
N ASN A 161 -21.00 12.63 -13.86
CA ASN A 161 -21.78 11.80 -14.76
C ASN A 161 -23.28 12.00 -14.55
N THR A 162 -23.74 12.14 -13.30
CA THR A 162 -25.17 12.35 -13.05
C THR A 162 -25.63 13.75 -13.45
N MET A 163 -24.83 14.80 -13.19
CA MET A 163 -25.13 16.17 -13.62
C MET A 163 -25.28 16.35 -15.14
N LYS A 164 -24.60 15.51 -15.95
CA LYS A 164 -24.78 15.55 -17.41
C LYS A 164 -26.20 15.21 -17.83
N PHE A 165 -26.88 14.33 -17.10
CA PHE A 165 -28.22 13.85 -17.43
C PHE A 165 -29.36 14.69 -16.83
N ILE A 166 -29.09 15.54 -15.84
CA ILE A 166 -30.11 16.48 -15.34
C ILE A 166 -30.49 17.47 -16.45
N ASP A 167 -31.79 17.60 -16.70
CA ASP A 167 -32.36 18.56 -17.64
C ASP A 167 -32.16 19.99 -17.13
N LYS A 168 -31.39 20.78 -17.88
CA LYS A 168 -31.07 22.16 -17.52
C LYS A 168 -32.23 23.13 -17.78
N LYS A 169 -33.33 22.70 -18.44
CA LYS A 169 -34.55 23.52 -18.64
C LYS A 169 -35.15 24.01 -17.34
N PHE A 170 -35.04 23.23 -16.27
CA PHE A 170 -35.58 23.61 -14.96
C PHE A 170 -34.98 24.94 -14.44
N ILE A 171 -33.77 25.31 -14.86
CA ILE A 171 -33.17 26.61 -14.53
C ILE A 171 -33.97 27.77 -15.13
N ILE A 172 -34.40 27.62 -16.39
CA ILE A 172 -35.17 28.64 -17.11
C ILE A 172 -36.59 28.68 -16.55
N VAL A 173 -37.22 27.52 -16.35
CA VAL A 173 -38.57 27.41 -15.78
C VAL A 173 -38.63 28.06 -14.39
N SER A 174 -37.71 27.72 -13.50
CA SER A 174 -37.64 28.31 -12.15
C SER A 174 -37.41 29.83 -12.19
N LYS A 175 -36.63 30.33 -13.16
CA LYS A 175 -36.45 31.78 -13.38
C LYS A 175 -37.76 32.46 -13.83
N ILE A 176 -38.52 31.82 -14.72
CA ILE A 176 -39.82 32.34 -15.19
C ILE A 176 -40.86 32.32 -14.07
N MET A 177 -40.83 31.30 -13.20
CA MET A 177 -41.71 31.18 -12.03
C MET A 177 -41.37 32.17 -10.89
N GLY A 178 -40.34 33.02 -11.06
CA GLY A 178 -39.97 34.04 -10.08
C GLY A 178 -39.21 33.52 -8.85
N ASP A 179 -38.67 32.30 -8.90
CA ASP A 179 -37.90 31.77 -7.78
C ASP A 179 -36.59 32.57 -7.55
N SER A 180 -36.25 32.77 -6.28
CA SER A 180 -34.99 33.39 -5.88
C SER A 180 -33.77 32.54 -6.30
N GLY A 181 -32.60 33.17 -6.42
CA GLY A 181 -31.38 32.49 -6.89
C GLY A 181 -30.99 31.25 -6.06
N GLY A 182 -31.17 31.32 -4.73
CA GLY A 182 -30.91 30.21 -3.81
C GLY A 182 -31.94 29.08 -3.94
N LYS A 183 -33.23 29.42 -3.99
CA LYS A 183 -34.31 28.43 -4.19
C LYS A 183 -34.17 27.71 -5.54
N ARG A 184 -33.83 28.47 -6.59
CA ARG A 184 -33.49 27.92 -7.91
C ARG A 184 -32.30 26.97 -7.85
N PHE A 185 -31.21 27.31 -7.17
CA PHE A 185 -30.06 26.42 -7.00
C PHE A 185 -30.45 25.13 -6.26
N TRP A 186 -31.21 25.25 -5.17
CA TRP A 186 -31.70 24.12 -4.40
C TRP A 186 -32.55 23.16 -5.26
N MET A 187 -33.54 23.68 -5.98
CA MET A 187 -34.46 22.87 -6.76
C MET A 187 -33.84 22.28 -8.04
N THR A 188 -32.98 23.03 -8.73
CA THR A 188 -32.51 22.66 -10.07
C THR A 188 -31.14 22.00 -10.12
N ALA A 189 -30.29 22.25 -9.12
CA ALA A 189 -28.92 21.71 -9.07
C ALA A 189 -28.71 20.75 -7.89
N LEU A 190 -29.16 21.10 -6.68
CA LEU A 190 -28.82 20.34 -5.48
C LEU A 190 -29.78 19.19 -5.17
N SER A 191 -31.09 19.45 -5.14
CA SER A 191 -32.13 18.46 -4.77
C SER A 191 -32.08 17.20 -5.64
N PRO A 192 -31.99 17.27 -6.99
CA PRO A 192 -31.84 16.08 -7.82
C PRO A 192 -30.53 15.31 -7.57
N MET A 193 -29.52 15.98 -7.00
CA MET A 193 -28.21 15.41 -6.73
C MET A 193 -28.06 14.82 -5.34
N ILE A 194 -29.01 14.99 -4.42
CA ILE A 194 -28.89 14.46 -3.05
C ILE A 194 -28.57 12.95 -3.03
N PRO A 195 -29.27 12.07 -3.78
CA PRO A 195 -28.94 10.63 -3.76
C PRO A 195 -27.55 10.33 -4.29
N THR A 196 -27.12 11.07 -5.32
CA THR A 196 -25.80 10.94 -5.94
C THR A 196 -24.69 11.48 -5.03
N LEU A 197 -24.92 12.58 -4.34
CA LEU A 197 -23.97 13.15 -3.38
C LEU A 197 -23.84 12.26 -2.15
N ALA A 198 -24.92 11.69 -1.66
CA ALA A 198 -24.89 10.69 -0.60
C ALA A 198 -24.10 9.44 -1.04
N ALA A 199 -24.30 8.96 -2.27
CA ALA A 199 -23.51 7.86 -2.81
C ALA A 199 -22.02 8.20 -2.97
N ALA A 200 -21.69 9.41 -3.44
CA ALA A 200 -20.31 9.91 -3.53
C ALA A 200 -19.64 9.99 -2.14
N PHE A 201 -20.38 10.49 -1.14
CA PHE A 201 -19.93 10.58 0.24
C PHE A 201 -19.63 9.18 0.80
N ILE A 202 -20.57 8.24 0.69
CA ILE A 202 -20.40 6.88 1.20
C ILE A 202 -19.19 6.21 0.52
N GLN A 203 -19.04 6.37 -0.80
CA GLN A 203 -17.92 5.78 -1.52
C GLN A 203 -16.58 6.39 -1.09
N ALA A 204 -16.50 7.72 -0.93
CA ALA A 204 -15.29 8.41 -0.46
C ALA A 204 -14.96 8.05 0.99
N PHE A 205 -15.97 7.92 1.85
CA PHE A 205 -15.82 7.47 3.22
C PHE A 205 -15.22 6.07 3.27
N PHE A 206 -15.83 5.13 2.53
CA PHE A 206 -15.40 3.74 2.51
C PHE A 206 -13.97 3.58 2.00
N LEU A 207 -13.60 4.28 0.92
CA LEU A 207 -12.24 4.26 0.39
C LEU A 207 -11.22 4.81 1.39
N SER A 208 -11.55 5.91 2.09
CA SER A 208 -10.66 6.51 3.08
C SER A 208 -10.54 5.64 4.34
N PHE A 209 -11.63 5.03 4.78
CA PHE A 209 -11.68 4.20 5.99
C PHE A 209 -10.83 2.92 5.86
N THR A 210 -10.71 2.41 4.64
CA THR A 210 -10.05 1.13 4.35
C THR A 210 -8.64 1.27 3.76
N ASP A 211 -8.19 2.50 3.51
CA ASP A 211 -6.87 2.72 2.94
C ASP A 211 -5.77 2.52 3.98
N PHE A 212 -4.71 1.84 3.53
CA PHE A 212 -3.50 1.60 4.32
C PHE A 212 -2.36 2.53 3.90
N GLY A 213 -2.28 2.89 2.61
CA GLY A 213 -1.09 3.54 2.06
C GLY A 213 -0.86 4.95 2.61
N ILE A 214 -1.89 5.80 2.63
CA ILE A 214 -1.75 7.18 3.14
C ILE A 214 -1.40 7.17 4.65
N PRO A 215 -2.13 6.43 5.52
CA PRO A 215 -1.76 6.31 6.93
C PRO A 215 -0.37 5.76 7.19
N ALA A 216 0.08 4.78 6.41
CA ALA A 216 1.40 4.22 6.56
C ALA A 216 2.51 5.26 6.34
N ALA A 217 2.25 6.31 5.55
CA ALA A 217 3.22 7.35 5.25
C ALA A 217 3.09 8.61 6.13
N VAL A 218 1.88 9.12 6.40
CA VAL A 218 1.65 10.40 7.12
C VAL A 218 0.85 10.27 8.42
N GLY A 219 0.51 9.05 8.85
CA GLY A 219 -0.31 8.82 10.05
C GLY A 219 0.33 9.28 11.36
N GLY A 220 1.66 9.16 11.50
CA GLY A 220 2.37 9.49 12.75
C GLY A 220 1.76 8.75 13.95
N GLU A 221 1.44 9.48 15.03
CA GLU A 221 0.76 8.95 16.21
C GLU A 221 -0.74 8.71 16.01
N TYR A 222 -1.34 9.23 14.94
CA TYR A 222 -2.76 9.12 14.69
C TYR A 222 -3.11 7.72 14.16
N ALA A 223 -3.32 6.79 15.09
CA ALA A 223 -3.67 5.41 14.77
C ALA A 223 -5.02 5.31 14.06
N VAL A 224 -5.07 4.53 12.98
CA VAL A 224 -6.27 4.21 12.21
C VAL A 224 -6.40 2.69 12.07
N VAL A 225 -7.61 2.19 11.82
CA VAL A 225 -7.93 0.75 11.84
C VAL A 225 -7.09 -0.02 10.83
N ALA A 226 -6.78 0.56 9.67
CA ALA A 226 -5.95 -0.10 8.67
C ALA A 226 -4.50 -0.30 9.17
N THR A 227 -3.89 0.69 9.83
CA THR A 227 -2.53 0.51 10.38
C THR A 227 -2.53 -0.38 11.61
N THR A 228 -3.59 -0.34 12.44
CA THR A 228 -3.79 -1.30 13.52
C THR A 228 -3.88 -2.73 12.98
N LEU A 229 -4.69 -2.97 11.94
CA LEU A 229 -4.81 -4.29 11.32
C LEU A 229 -3.47 -4.80 10.78
N TYR A 230 -2.71 -3.93 10.13
CA TYR A 230 -1.36 -4.26 9.66
C TYR A 230 -0.43 -4.62 10.83
N ASN A 231 -0.41 -3.82 11.90
CA ASN A 231 0.44 -4.05 13.06
C ASN A 231 0.06 -5.32 13.84
N GLU A 232 -1.22 -5.67 13.94
CA GLU A 232 -1.64 -6.93 14.59
C GLU A 232 -1.23 -8.16 13.78
N MET A 233 -1.11 -8.04 12.45
CA MET A 233 -0.80 -9.16 11.55
C MET A 233 0.69 -9.30 11.20
N LEU A 234 1.40 -8.17 11.08
CA LEU A 234 2.78 -8.08 10.61
C LEU A 234 3.64 -7.16 11.51
N GLY A 235 3.17 -6.84 12.72
CA GLY A 235 3.99 -6.20 13.75
C GLY A 235 4.95 -7.19 14.41
N SER A 236 5.74 -6.69 15.37
CA SER A 236 6.79 -7.49 16.03
C SER A 236 6.26 -8.81 16.58
N ILE A 237 5.13 -8.75 17.28
CA ILE A 237 4.44 -9.93 17.75
C ILE A 237 3.07 -9.98 17.06
N PRO A 238 2.89 -10.85 16.05
CA PRO A 238 1.58 -11.01 15.43
C PRO A 238 0.60 -11.68 16.39
N ASN A 239 -0.59 -11.08 16.48
CA ASN A 239 -1.73 -11.69 17.12
C ASN A 239 -2.80 -11.96 16.06
N PHE A 240 -2.75 -13.14 15.46
CA PHE A 240 -3.65 -13.52 14.36
C PHE A 240 -5.13 -13.52 14.77
N SER A 241 -5.45 -13.90 16.01
CA SER A 241 -6.83 -13.88 16.52
C SER A 241 -7.34 -12.44 16.64
N ASN A 242 -6.56 -11.53 17.23
CA ASN A 242 -6.93 -10.11 17.30
C ASN A 242 -6.97 -9.46 15.91
N GLY A 243 -6.01 -9.75 15.04
CA GLY A 243 -6.00 -9.29 13.66
C GLY A 243 -7.24 -9.75 12.88
N ALA A 244 -7.69 -10.99 13.07
CA ALA A 244 -8.94 -11.50 12.50
C ALA A 244 -10.17 -10.73 13.03
N VAL A 245 -10.21 -10.44 14.34
CA VAL A 245 -11.27 -9.60 14.93
C VAL A 245 -11.27 -8.19 14.32
N VAL A 246 -10.10 -7.54 14.20
CA VAL A 246 -9.99 -6.22 13.56
C VAL A 246 -10.50 -6.27 12.12
N ALA A 247 -10.10 -7.28 11.35
CA ALA A 247 -10.55 -7.46 9.97
C ALA A 247 -12.08 -7.64 9.89
N MET A 248 -12.68 -8.41 10.81
CA MET A 248 -14.13 -8.57 10.92
C MET A 248 -14.83 -7.25 11.29
N MET A 249 -14.25 -6.45 12.18
CA MET A 249 -14.80 -5.13 12.53
C MET A 249 -14.73 -4.14 11.36
N MET A 250 -13.74 -4.25 10.47
CA MET A 250 -13.68 -3.45 9.23
C MET A 250 -14.79 -3.81 8.23
N LEU A 251 -15.36 -5.02 8.29
CA LEU A 251 -16.49 -5.40 7.43
C LEU A 251 -17.78 -4.68 7.82
N LEU A 252 -17.97 -4.33 9.09
CA LEU A 252 -19.23 -3.75 9.59
C LEU A 252 -19.60 -2.42 8.89
N PRO A 253 -18.73 -1.39 8.83
CA PRO A 253 -19.04 -0.14 8.11
C PRO A 253 -19.31 -0.36 6.63
N SER A 254 -18.68 -1.37 6.04
CA SER A 254 -18.80 -1.73 4.63
C SER A 254 -20.18 -2.30 4.31
N ILE A 255 -20.67 -3.21 5.17
CA ILE A 255 -22.03 -3.77 5.07
C ILE A 255 -23.07 -2.67 5.21
N ILE A 256 -22.90 -1.78 6.21
CA ILE A 256 -23.80 -0.64 6.44
C ILE A 256 -23.80 0.31 5.22
N SER A 257 -22.62 0.62 4.69
CA SER A 257 -22.44 1.50 3.53
C SER A 257 -23.22 0.97 2.33
N ILE A 258 -23.20 -0.33 2.08
CA ILE A 258 -23.90 -0.94 0.94
C ILE A 258 -25.41 -1.03 1.16
N ILE A 259 -25.87 -1.32 2.38
CA ILE A 259 -27.31 -1.24 2.71
C ILE A 259 -27.81 0.18 2.42
N LEU A 260 -27.05 1.19 2.84
CA LEU A 260 -27.38 2.59 2.61
C LEU A 260 -27.32 2.96 1.12
N LEU A 261 -26.29 2.52 0.38
CA LEU A 261 -26.20 2.74 -1.08
C LEU A 261 -27.38 2.11 -1.81
N ASN A 262 -27.72 0.86 -1.52
CA ASN A 262 -28.87 0.16 -2.11
C ASN A 262 -30.20 0.84 -1.79
N TYR A 263 -30.32 1.43 -0.59
CA TYR A 263 -31.49 2.23 -0.23
C TYR A 263 -31.55 3.53 -1.05
N LEU A 264 -30.43 4.25 -1.18
CA LEU A 264 -30.33 5.50 -1.93
C LEU A 264 -30.56 5.32 -3.43
N GLU A 265 -30.15 4.19 -4.00
CA GLU A 265 -30.39 3.87 -5.41
C GLU A 265 -31.87 3.89 -5.80
N ARG A 266 -32.78 3.59 -4.86
CA ARG A 266 -34.24 3.64 -5.10
C ARG A 266 -34.75 5.05 -5.40
N TYR A 267 -34.04 6.07 -4.93
CA TYR A 267 -34.39 7.48 -5.11
C TYR A 267 -33.64 8.12 -6.27
N ASN A 268 -32.80 7.37 -6.99
CA ASN A 268 -31.99 7.93 -8.06
C ASN A 268 -32.84 8.15 -9.31
N VAL A 269 -32.93 9.40 -9.77
CA VAL A 269 -33.79 9.77 -10.89
C VAL A 269 -33.14 9.34 -12.22
N ARG A 270 -33.77 8.39 -12.92
CA ARG A 270 -33.30 7.90 -14.22
C ARG A 270 -33.65 8.88 -15.34
N TYR A 271 -32.70 9.72 -15.71
CA TYR A 271 -32.84 10.61 -16.86
C TYR A 271 -32.32 9.93 -18.14
N ASN A 272 -33.17 9.82 -19.17
CA ASN A 272 -32.87 9.08 -20.39
C ASN A 272 -32.33 9.94 -21.55
N ARG A 273 -32.21 11.26 -21.40
CA ARG A 273 -31.74 12.16 -22.46
C ARG A 273 -30.82 13.25 -21.91
N ILE A 274 -29.71 13.51 -22.61
CA ILE A 274 -28.81 14.62 -22.32
C ILE A 274 -29.42 15.90 -22.91
N SER A 275 -29.76 16.88 -22.07
CA SER A 275 -30.29 18.16 -22.54
C SER A 275 -29.15 19.06 -23.06
N VAL A 276 -29.16 19.40 -24.34
CA VAL A 276 -28.27 20.43 -24.91
C VAL A 276 -29.02 21.75 -24.88
N ILE A 277 -28.59 22.68 -24.02
CA ILE A 277 -29.23 23.99 -23.84
C ILE A 277 -28.14 25.03 -23.60
N GLU A 278 -28.34 26.24 -24.13
CA GLU A 278 -27.54 27.41 -23.77
C GLU A 278 -27.80 27.81 -22.32
N LEU A 279 -26.75 27.77 -21.51
CA LEU A 279 -26.82 28.14 -20.10
C LEU A 279 -26.93 29.66 -19.97
N PRO A 280 -27.79 30.18 -19.06
CA PRO A 280 -27.88 31.62 -18.83
C PRO A 280 -26.55 32.19 -18.35
N GLU A 281 -26.17 33.33 -18.92
CA GLU A 281 -24.94 34.03 -18.56
C GLU A 281 -25.00 34.58 -17.13
N ASN A 282 -23.96 34.29 -16.34
CA ASN A 282 -23.79 34.87 -15.02
C ASN A 282 -22.30 35.00 -14.70
N ARG A 283 -21.73 36.19 -14.96
CA ARG A 283 -20.30 36.46 -14.80
C ARG A 283 -19.80 36.22 -13.37
N LYS A 284 -20.59 36.55 -12.33
CA LYS A 284 -20.19 36.33 -10.93
C LYS A 284 -20.11 34.84 -10.58
N ARG A 285 -21.13 34.06 -10.96
CA ARG A 285 -21.14 32.60 -10.78
C ARG A 285 -19.93 31.96 -11.46
N ASP A 286 -19.71 32.32 -12.72
CA ASP A 286 -18.68 31.72 -13.56
C ASP A 286 -17.27 32.06 -13.04
N LEU A 287 -17.06 33.28 -12.53
CA LEU A 287 -15.81 33.69 -11.91
C LEU A 287 -15.54 32.93 -10.61
N TRP A 288 -16.48 32.91 -9.65
CA TRP A 288 -16.28 32.24 -8.35
C TRP A 288 -16.12 30.72 -8.49
N CYS A 289 -16.95 30.09 -9.33
CA CYS A 289 -16.83 28.65 -9.60
C CYS A 289 -15.53 28.33 -10.35
N GLY A 290 -15.11 29.22 -11.26
CA GLY A 290 -13.85 29.11 -11.99
C GLY A 290 -12.63 29.22 -11.07
N ILE A 291 -12.59 30.21 -10.18
CA ILE A 291 -11.53 30.39 -9.18
C ILE A 291 -11.51 29.22 -8.22
N GLY A 292 -12.65 28.83 -7.65
CA GLY A 292 -12.74 27.72 -6.70
C GLY A 292 -12.25 26.40 -7.30
N SER A 293 -12.73 26.04 -8.50
CA SER A 293 -12.22 24.85 -9.20
C SER A 293 -10.75 25.00 -9.61
N GLY A 294 -10.31 26.20 -9.98
CA GLY A 294 -8.91 26.49 -10.31
C GLY A 294 -7.97 26.28 -9.13
N LEU A 295 -8.35 26.71 -7.92
CA LEU A 295 -7.58 26.50 -6.70
C LEU A 295 -7.45 25.01 -6.35
N VAL A 296 -8.55 24.25 -6.46
CA VAL A 296 -8.51 22.79 -6.24
C VAL A 296 -7.58 22.11 -7.23
N LEU A 297 -7.65 22.49 -8.52
CA LEU A 297 -6.73 21.95 -9.53
C LEU A 297 -5.28 22.33 -9.26
N CYS A 298 -5.02 23.56 -8.80
CA CYS A 298 -3.69 24.02 -8.42
C CYS A 298 -3.12 23.17 -7.28
N GLY A 299 -3.92 22.90 -6.24
CA GLY A 299 -3.51 22.06 -5.12
C GLY A 299 -3.15 20.64 -5.54
N ILE A 300 -3.98 20.01 -6.38
CA ILE A 300 -3.68 18.66 -6.93
C ILE A 300 -2.42 18.72 -7.80
N ALA A 301 -2.31 19.71 -8.68
CA ALA A 301 -1.17 19.87 -9.57
C ALA A 301 0.15 20.09 -8.80
N LEU A 302 0.11 20.79 -7.66
CA LEU A 302 1.27 21.01 -6.80
C LEU A 302 1.81 19.69 -6.24
N VAL A 303 0.93 18.84 -5.69
CA VAL A 303 1.33 17.52 -5.17
C VAL A 303 1.88 16.64 -6.28
N PHE A 304 1.27 16.67 -7.46
CA PHE A 304 1.77 15.95 -8.63
C PHE A 304 3.08 16.51 -9.17
N ALA A 305 3.33 17.82 -9.06
CA ALA A 305 4.58 18.42 -9.48
C ALA A 305 5.75 17.84 -8.66
N VAL A 306 5.57 17.66 -7.35
CA VAL A 306 6.59 17.04 -6.48
C VAL A 306 6.90 15.60 -6.93
N ILE A 307 5.86 14.80 -7.23
CA ILE A 307 6.02 13.42 -7.71
C ILE A 307 6.81 13.37 -9.03
N ILE A 308 6.61 14.35 -9.91
CA ILE A 308 7.27 14.42 -11.22
C ILE A 308 8.68 14.99 -11.12
N LEU A 309 8.91 15.98 -10.26
CA LEU A 309 10.17 16.73 -10.22
C LEU A 309 11.23 16.07 -9.34
N LEU A 310 10.86 15.51 -8.18
CA LEU A 310 11.84 14.95 -7.23
C LEU A 310 12.74 13.86 -7.82
N PRO A 311 12.26 12.94 -8.69
CA PRO A 311 13.13 11.98 -9.37
C PRO A 311 14.30 12.59 -10.16
N PHE A 312 14.23 13.89 -10.48
CA PHE A 312 15.25 14.62 -11.25
C PHE A 312 16.10 15.56 -10.40
N VAL A 313 15.88 15.59 -9.08
CA VAL A 313 16.67 16.40 -8.15
C VAL A 313 17.76 15.52 -7.56
N LYS A 314 18.97 16.04 -7.34
CA LYS A 314 20.09 15.25 -6.83
C LYS A 314 19.95 14.88 -5.35
N GLU A 315 19.64 15.84 -4.48
CA GLU A 315 19.43 15.58 -3.05
C GLU A 315 18.56 16.66 -2.42
N TRP A 316 17.26 16.40 -2.29
CA TRP A 316 16.36 17.32 -1.60
C TRP A 316 16.57 17.26 -0.08
N PRO A 317 16.64 18.39 0.66
CA PRO A 317 16.49 19.79 0.27
C PRO A 317 17.82 20.54 0.01
N TYR A 318 18.96 19.85 0.00
CA TYR A 318 20.31 20.43 0.05
C TYR A 318 20.91 20.77 -1.31
N ASP A 319 20.72 19.91 -2.30
CA ASP A 319 21.20 20.07 -3.66
C ASP A 319 20.05 19.87 -4.67
N ILE A 320 19.50 21.00 -5.16
CA ILE A 320 18.41 21.05 -6.13
C ILE A 320 18.91 20.99 -7.59
N SER A 321 20.18 20.62 -7.83
CA SER A 321 20.69 20.43 -9.18
C SER A 321 19.98 19.27 -9.89
N PHE A 322 19.84 19.40 -11.21
CA PHE A 322 19.25 18.37 -12.04
C PHE A 322 20.17 17.14 -12.08
N SER A 323 19.62 15.97 -11.78
CA SER A 323 20.35 14.70 -11.79
C SER A 323 19.47 13.56 -12.29
N LEU A 324 20.08 12.61 -13.00
CA LEU A 324 19.47 11.33 -13.38
C LEU A 324 19.95 10.17 -12.51
N GLN A 325 20.71 10.47 -11.45
CA GLN A 325 21.32 9.48 -10.59
C GLN A 325 20.29 8.57 -9.91
N HIS A 326 19.16 9.13 -9.45
CA HIS A 326 18.09 8.31 -8.86
C HIS A 326 17.50 7.31 -9.85
N PHE A 327 17.42 7.63 -11.14
CA PHE A 327 17.01 6.67 -12.16
C PHE A 327 18.06 5.60 -12.37
N THR A 328 19.34 5.97 -12.51
CA THR A 328 20.41 4.99 -12.72
C THR A 328 20.53 4.04 -11.53
N ASP A 329 20.47 4.56 -10.30
CA ASP A 329 20.56 3.76 -9.07
C ASP A 329 19.35 2.82 -8.93
N THR A 330 18.15 3.32 -9.26
CA THR A 330 16.92 2.51 -9.21
C THR A 330 16.94 1.42 -10.29
N LEU A 331 17.35 1.74 -11.52
CA LEU A 331 17.44 0.77 -12.61
C LEU A 331 18.59 -0.23 -12.46
N ALA A 332 19.69 0.16 -11.82
CA ALA A 332 20.84 -0.70 -11.54
C ALA A 332 20.56 -1.73 -10.43
N SER A 333 19.49 -1.53 -9.64
CA SER A 333 19.15 -2.50 -8.58
C SER A 333 18.76 -3.85 -9.19
N ALA A 334 19.43 -4.92 -8.73
CA ALA A 334 19.38 -6.27 -9.31
C ALA A 334 17.96 -6.86 -9.45
N ASN A 335 16.99 -6.37 -8.67
CA ASN A 335 15.62 -6.89 -8.62
C ASN A 335 14.57 -6.04 -9.33
N LEU A 336 14.87 -4.79 -9.74
CA LEU A 336 13.82 -3.88 -10.23
C LEU A 336 13.15 -4.40 -11.50
N LEU A 337 13.93 -4.83 -12.48
CA LEU A 337 13.40 -5.30 -13.76
C LEU A 337 12.49 -6.52 -13.58
N SER A 338 12.86 -7.42 -12.66
CA SER A 338 12.07 -8.58 -12.27
C SER A 338 10.74 -8.15 -11.63
N VAL A 339 10.78 -7.26 -10.64
CA VAL A 339 9.59 -6.74 -9.95
C VAL A 339 8.66 -5.97 -10.90
N TYR A 340 9.22 -5.17 -11.80
CA TYR A 340 8.46 -4.45 -12.83
C TYR A 340 7.77 -5.43 -13.80
N ARG A 341 8.50 -6.46 -14.27
CA ARG A 341 7.94 -7.54 -15.10
C ARG A 341 6.82 -8.28 -14.37
N ASN A 342 7.02 -8.60 -13.09
CA ASN A 342 6.03 -9.27 -12.25
C ASN A 342 4.74 -8.45 -12.13
N SER A 343 4.85 -7.14 -11.89
CA SER A 343 3.70 -6.22 -11.89
C SER A 343 2.93 -6.23 -13.20
N LEU A 344 3.63 -6.21 -14.34
CA LEU A 344 2.98 -6.28 -15.65
C LEU A 344 2.29 -7.62 -15.87
N ILE A 345 2.91 -8.74 -15.49
CA ILE A 345 2.32 -10.09 -15.58
C ILE A 345 1.04 -10.14 -14.75
N VAL A 346 1.10 -9.73 -13.47
CA VAL A 346 -0.06 -9.73 -12.58
C VAL A 346 -1.17 -8.81 -13.11
N ALA A 347 -0.83 -7.61 -13.58
CA ALA A 347 -1.80 -6.66 -14.10
C ALA A 347 -2.47 -7.14 -15.40
N LEU A 348 -1.71 -7.70 -16.33
CA LEU A 348 -2.25 -8.28 -17.57
C LEU A 348 -3.06 -9.55 -17.29
N GLY A 349 -2.59 -10.43 -16.41
CA GLY A 349 -3.28 -11.63 -15.98
C GLY A 349 -4.61 -11.33 -15.31
N THR A 350 -4.62 -10.38 -14.38
CA THR A 350 -5.84 -9.88 -13.72
C THR A 350 -6.79 -9.24 -14.75
N ALA A 351 -6.27 -8.43 -15.67
CA ALA A 351 -7.08 -7.78 -16.68
C ALA A 351 -7.73 -8.77 -17.66
N ALA A 352 -6.99 -9.80 -18.08
CA ALA A 352 -7.51 -10.83 -18.98
C ALA A 352 -8.51 -11.76 -18.27
N ALA A 353 -8.09 -12.39 -17.16
CA ALA A 353 -8.92 -13.33 -16.41
C ALA A 353 -10.14 -12.65 -15.79
N GLY A 354 -9.96 -11.48 -15.16
CA GLY A 354 -11.04 -10.73 -14.53
C GLY A 354 -12.06 -10.19 -15.53
N THR A 355 -11.63 -9.75 -16.72
CA THR A 355 -12.57 -9.33 -17.77
C THR A 355 -13.37 -10.52 -18.28
N LEU A 356 -12.75 -11.69 -18.45
CA LEU A 356 -13.45 -12.91 -18.87
C LEU A 356 -14.49 -13.34 -17.83
N VAL A 357 -14.13 -13.36 -16.55
CA VAL A 357 -15.02 -13.75 -15.44
C VAL A 357 -16.16 -12.74 -15.26
N ALA A 358 -15.89 -11.43 -15.30
CA ALA A 358 -16.91 -10.39 -15.19
C ALA A 358 -17.86 -10.37 -16.39
N TYR A 359 -17.33 -10.51 -17.61
CA TYR A 359 -18.15 -10.54 -18.83
C TYR A 359 -18.99 -11.82 -18.91
N GLY A 360 -18.41 -12.98 -18.56
CA GLY A 360 -19.11 -14.26 -18.44
C GLY A 360 -20.25 -14.19 -17.42
N SER A 361 -19.98 -13.63 -16.23
CA SER A 361 -20.99 -13.35 -15.21
C SER A 361 -22.13 -12.48 -15.75
N ALA A 362 -21.81 -11.41 -16.47
CA ALA A 362 -22.81 -10.51 -17.04
C ALA A 362 -23.66 -11.16 -18.14
N LEU A 363 -23.07 -12.01 -18.98
CA LEU A 363 -23.80 -12.82 -19.97
C LEU A 363 -24.79 -13.76 -19.28
N VAL A 364 -24.36 -14.43 -18.20
CA VAL A 364 -25.25 -15.30 -17.41
C VAL A 364 -26.41 -14.50 -16.81
N THR A 365 -26.15 -13.34 -16.22
CA THR A 365 -27.21 -12.54 -15.59
C THR A 365 -28.21 -11.94 -16.59
N THR A 366 -27.73 -11.46 -17.74
CA THR A 366 -28.55 -10.66 -18.68
C THR A 366 -29.09 -11.44 -19.89
N ARG A 367 -28.40 -12.49 -20.32
CA ARG A 367 -28.70 -13.23 -21.57
C ARG A 367 -29.13 -14.68 -21.36
N SER A 368 -29.06 -15.21 -20.14
CA SER A 368 -29.52 -16.57 -19.85
C SER A 368 -31.00 -16.64 -19.49
N THR A 369 -31.59 -17.81 -19.74
CA THR A 369 -32.92 -18.18 -19.25
C THR A 369 -32.86 -18.95 -17.92
N LEU A 370 -31.76 -18.80 -17.16
CA LEU A 370 -31.58 -19.50 -15.88
C LEU A 370 -32.57 -19.01 -14.82
N PRO A 371 -32.83 -19.84 -13.78
CA PRO A 371 -33.67 -19.46 -12.65
C PRO A 371 -33.26 -18.09 -12.10
N VAL A 372 -34.25 -17.32 -11.67
CA VAL A 372 -34.04 -15.97 -11.11
C VAL A 372 -33.06 -16.01 -9.93
N LEU A 373 -33.06 -17.10 -9.15
CA LEU A 373 -32.14 -17.31 -8.04
C LEU A 373 -30.66 -17.30 -8.48
N CYS A 374 -30.31 -18.00 -9.57
CA CYS A 374 -28.93 -18.03 -10.09
C CYS A 374 -28.48 -16.66 -10.61
N ARG A 375 -29.37 -15.91 -11.25
CA ARG A 375 -29.06 -14.56 -11.73
C ARG A 375 -28.88 -13.58 -10.57
N LYS A 376 -29.76 -13.67 -9.56
CA LYS A 376 -29.66 -12.88 -8.32
C LYS A 376 -28.44 -13.25 -7.49
N SER A 377 -27.97 -14.50 -7.52
CA SER A 377 -26.78 -14.90 -6.77
C SER A 377 -25.51 -14.20 -7.29
N ILE A 378 -25.36 -14.03 -8.61
CA ILE A 378 -24.24 -13.27 -9.18
C ILE A 378 -24.31 -11.80 -8.77
N ASP A 379 -25.51 -11.21 -8.77
CA ASP A 379 -25.70 -9.83 -8.28
C ASP A 379 -25.32 -9.69 -6.80
N ALA A 380 -25.67 -10.67 -5.97
CA ALA A 380 -25.28 -10.72 -4.56
C ALA A 380 -23.76 -10.86 -4.40
N ILE A 381 -23.12 -11.75 -5.16
CA ILE A 381 -21.65 -11.94 -5.18
C ILE A 381 -20.95 -10.62 -5.54
N SER A 382 -21.42 -9.94 -6.60
CA SER A 382 -20.88 -8.64 -6.99
C SER A 382 -21.00 -7.61 -5.86
N SER A 383 -22.14 -7.57 -5.18
CA SER A 383 -22.33 -6.67 -4.05
C SER A 383 -21.38 -7.01 -2.91
N ILE A 384 -21.22 -8.29 -2.57
CA ILE A 384 -20.34 -8.76 -1.48
C ILE A 384 -18.88 -8.47 -1.80
N ALA A 385 -18.42 -8.76 -3.01
CA ALA A 385 -17.05 -8.52 -3.44
C ALA A 385 -16.68 -7.02 -3.34
N ASN A 386 -17.62 -6.13 -3.62
CA ASN A 386 -17.44 -4.69 -3.45
C ASN A 386 -17.38 -4.25 -1.97
N THR A 387 -17.98 -5.03 -1.07
CA THR A 387 -18.01 -4.74 0.37
C THR A 387 -16.68 -4.97 1.04
N ILE A 388 -15.93 -5.99 0.61
CA ILE A 388 -14.82 -6.48 1.41
C ILE A 388 -13.58 -5.61 1.15
N PRO A 389 -13.03 -4.94 2.19
CA PRO A 389 -11.81 -4.16 2.07
C PRO A 389 -10.65 -5.01 1.55
N GLY A 390 -9.75 -4.41 0.78
CA GLY A 390 -8.60 -5.11 0.21
C GLY A 390 -7.76 -5.82 1.27
N MET A 391 -7.47 -5.16 2.40
CA MET A 391 -6.72 -5.75 3.52
C MET A 391 -7.40 -6.99 4.11
N VAL A 392 -8.74 -6.95 4.22
CA VAL A 392 -9.53 -8.07 4.75
C VAL A 392 -9.49 -9.26 3.79
N ILE A 393 -9.58 -9.02 2.48
CA ILE A 393 -9.39 -10.08 1.47
C ILE A 393 -7.98 -10.66 1.56
N GLY A 394 -6.95 -9.82 1.64
CA GLY A 394 -5.55 -10.24 1.71
C GLY A 394 -5.28 -11.16 2.90
N ILE A 395 -5.77 -10.81 4.09
CA ILE A 395 -5.63 -11.63 5.30
C ILE A 395 -6.45 -12.92 5.21
N ALA A 396 -7.68 -12.83 4.69
CA ALA A 396 -8.50 -14.01 4.46
C ALA A 396 -7.78 -15.03 3.54
N PHE A 397 -7.11 -14.54 2.49
CA PHE A 397 -6.31 -15.36 1.59
C PHE A 397 -5.05 -15.91 2.26
N LEU A 398 -4.35 -15.10 3.07
CA LEU A 398 -3.21 -15.54 3.85
C LEU A 398 -3.59 -16.75 4.71
N PHE A 399 -4.69 -16.67 5.48
CA PHE A 399 -5.13 -17.79 6.32
C PHE A 399 -5.64 -19.00 5.53
N ALA A 400 -6.31 -18.77 4.40
CA ALA A 400 -6.90 -19.86 3.63
C ALA A 400 -5.87 -20.66 2.80
N PHE A 401 -4.82 -20.00 2.33
CA PHE A 401 -3.89 -20.57 1.35
C PHE A 401 -2.45 -20.72 1.85
N SER A 402 -2.12 -20.28 3.07
CA SER A 402 -0.82 -20.59 3.69
C SER A 402 -0.66 -22.10 3.86
N GLY A 403 0.51 -22.63 3.48
CA GLY A 403 0.83 -24.06 3.42
C GLY A 403 0.30 -24.80 2.19
N THR A 404 -0.38 -24.11 1.26
CA THR A 404 -0.91 -24.74 0.02
C THR A 404 0.01 -24.48 -1.18
N PRO A 405 -0.08 -25.27 -2.28
CA PRO A 405 0.72 -25.02 -3.49
C PRO A 405 0.46 -23.67 -4.18
N LEU A 406 -0.59 -22.95 -3.78
CA LEU A 406 -0.91 -21.62 -4.31
C LEU A 406 -0.20 -20.48 -3.56
N GLN A 407 0.36 -20.75 -2.37
CA GLN A 407 1.06 -19.74 -1.55
C GLN A 407 2.19 -19.10 -2.35
N SER A 408 2.33 -17.78 -2.25
CA SER A 408 3.39 -17.00 -2.89
C SER A 408 3.48 -17.14 -4.42
N THR A 409 2.43 -17.62 -5.11
CA THR A 409 2.40 -17.75 -6.58
C THR A 409 1.79 -16.53 -7.27
N PHE A 410 2.04 -16.34 -8.57
CA PHE A 410 1.35 -15.28 -9.33
C PHE A 410 -0.17 -15.52 -9.40
N TRP A 411 -0.62 -16.78 -9.33
CA TRP A 411 -2.02 -17.14 -9.41
C TRP A 411 -2.82 -16.62 -8.22
N ILE A 412 -2.33 -16.77 -6.98
CA ILE A 412 -3.05 -16.29 -5.80
C ILE A 412 -3.24 -14.76 -5.84
N ILE A 413 -2.22 -14.02 -6.30
CA ILE A 413 -2.28 -12.56 -6.46
C ILE A 413 -3.30 -12.16 -7.52
N ILE A 414 -3.28 -12.82 -8.69
CA ILE A 414 -4.22 -12.56 -9.79
C ILE A 414 -5.66 -12.87 -9.36
N LEU A 415 -5.89 -14.00 -8.68
CA LEU A 415 -7.21 -14.41 -8.20
C LEU A 415 -7.73 -13.45 -7.14
N CYS A 416 -6.87 -13.03 -6.20
CA CYS A 416 -7.20 -12.03 -5.18
C CYS A 416 -7.62 -10.70 -5.82
N ASN A 417 -6.82 -10.15 -6.75
CA ASN A 417 -7.16 -8.90 -7.44
C ASN A 417 -8.43 -9.01 -8.29
N MET A 418 -8.59 -10.14 -8.99
CA MET A 418 -9.79 -10.39 -9.81
C MET A 418 -11.06 -10.34 -8.96
N ILE A 419 -11.04 -10.95 -7.77
CA ILE A 419 -12.19 -10.99 -6.87
C ILE A 419 -12.43 -9.63 -6.22
N HIS A 420 -11.36 -8.99 -5.74
CA HIS A 420 -11.44 -7.68 -5.11
C HIS A 420 -12.05 -6.63 -6.07
N PHE A 421 -11.67 -6.65 -7.35
CA PHE A 421 -12.14 -5.69 -8.34
C PHE A 421 -13.32 -6.16 -9.20
N PHE A 422 -13.96 -7.28 -8.86
CA PHE A 422 -14.97 -7.93 -9.70
C PHE A 422 -16.20 -7.05 -10.00
N SER A 423 -16.68 -6.30 -9.00
CA SER A 423 -17.99 -5.65 -9.04
C SER A 423 -18.13 -4.60 -10.14
N THR A 424 -17.17 -3.68 -10.24
CA THR A 424 -17.24 -2.56 -11.18
C THR A 424 -17.28 -3.03 -12.65
N PRO A 425 -16.35 -3.90 -13.13
CA PRO A 425 -16.39 -4.46 -14.47
C PRO A 425 -17.65 -5.30 -14.74
N TYR A 426 -18.13 -6.06 -13.76
CA TYR A 426 -19.37 -6.82 -13.89
C TYR A 426 -20.58 -5.90 -14.14
N VAL A 427 -20.73 -4.83 -13.36
CA VAL A 427 -21.82 -3.85 -13.54
C VAL A 427 -21.71 -3.13 -14.88
N MET A 428 -20.51 -2.77 -15.32
CA MET A 428 -20.27 -2.19 -16.66
C MET A 428 -20.74 -3.13 -17.79
N ALA A 429 -20.35 -4.41 -17.73
CA ALA A 429 -20.75 -5.43 -18.69
C ALA A 429 -22.27 -5.66 -18.64
N LYS A 430 -22.84 -5.84 -17.45
CA LYS A 430 -24.28 -6.05 -17.22
C LYS A 430 -25.11 -4.91 -17.82
N ASN A 431 -24.72 -3.66 -17.59
CA ASN A 431 -25.43 -2.49 -18.11
C ASN A 431 -25.33 -2.37 -19.64
N THR A 432 -24.17 -2.70 -20.22
CA THR A 432 -24.00 -2.68 -21.68
C THR A 432 -24.80 -3.79 -22.34
N LEU A 433 -24.67 -5.02 -21.84
CA LEU A 433 -25.39 -6.17 -22.33
C LEU A 433 -26.89 -6.02 -22.11
N GLY A 434 -27.36 -5.45 -21.01
CA GLY A 434 -28.78 -5.20 -20.77
C GLY A 434 -29.42 -4.21 -21.76
N LYS A 435 -28.63 -3.30 -22.36
CA LYS A 435 -29.11 -2.31 -23.34
C LYS A 435 -29.09 -2.80 -24.79
N LEU A 436 -28.36 -3.88 -25.10
CA LEU A 436 -28.30 -4.43 -26.46
C LEU A 436 -29.64 -5.07 -26.85
N ASN A 437 -30.11 -4.87 -28.08
CA ASN A 437 -31.35 -5.50 -28.54
C ASN A 437 -31.17 -7.02 -28.64
N THR A 438 -32.06 -7.79 -28.02
CA THR A 438 -32.07 -9.27 -28.06
C THR A 438 -32.38 -9.81 -29.46
N SER A 439 -33.02 -9.01 -30.33
CA SER A 439 -33.33 -9.42 -31.70
C SER A 439 -32.10 -9.81 -32.52
N TYR A 440 -30.95 -9.19 -32.29
CA TYR A 440 -29.71 -9.52 -33.00
C TYR A 440 -29.26 -10.97 -32.77
N GLU A 441 -29.47 -11.50 -31.56
CA GLU A 441 -29.14 -12.89 -31.23
C GLU A 441 -30.16 -13.85 -31.84
N THR A 442 -31.45 -13.51 -31.79
CA THR A 442 -32.51 -14.28 -32.43
C THR A 442 -32.30 -14.40 -33.93
N THR A 443 -31.97 -13.29 -34.61
CA THR A 443 -31.67 -13.28 -36.05
C THR A 443 -30.46 -14.13 -36.37
N ALA A 444 -29.36 -14.01 -35.61
CA ALA A 444 -28.17 -14.85 -35.82
C ALA A 444 -28.48 -16.35 -35.67
N MET A 445 -29.25 -16.72 -34.65
CA MET A 445 -29.69 -18.11 -34.44
C MET A 445 -30.60 -18.61 -35.57
N LEU A 446 -31.50 -17.77 -36.10
CA LEU A 446 -32.33 -18.09 -37.27
C LEU A 446 -31.49 -18.28 -38.54
N MET A 447 -30.38 -17.55 -38.67
CA MET A 447 -29.41 -17.73 -39.76
C MET A 447 -28.47 -18.94 -39.56
N GLY A 448 -28.70 -19.76 -38.53
CA GLY A 448 -27.95 -20.99 -38.28
C GLY A 448 -26.64 -20.79 -37.50
N ASP A 449 -26.36 -19.61 -36.95
CA ASP A 449 -25.19 -19.42 -36.10
C ASP A 449 -25.38 -20.14 -34.75
N SER A 450 -24.37 -20.92 -34.34
CA SER A 450 -24.27 -21.48 -32.99
C SER A 450 -24.13 -20.38 -31.94
N TRP A 451 -24.48 -20.63 -30.68
CA TRP A 451 -24.39 -19.65 -29.58
C TRP A 451 -23.00 -19.01 -29.46
N PHE A 452 -21.93 -19.79 -29.48
CA PHE A 452 -20.55 -19.27 -29.42
C PHE A 452 -20.22 -18.35 -30.60
N LYS A 453 -20.68 -18.73 -31.81
CA LYS A 453 -20.50 -17.93 -33.02
C LYS A 453 -21.29 -16.61 -32.95
N THR A 454 -22.51 -16.64 -32.42
CA THR A 454 -23.33 -15.45 -32.16
C THR A 454 -22.65 -14.51 -31.17
N ILE A 455 -22.11 -15.02 -30.05
CA ILE A 455 -21.38 -14.19 -29.08
C ILE A 455 -20.16 -13.54 -29.72
N ARG A 456 -19.32 -14.33 -30.39
CA ARG A 456 -18.09 -13.84 -31.01
C ARG A 456 -18.35 -12.84 -32.14
N ARG A 457 -19.40 -13.04 -32.93
CA ARG A 457 -19.68 -12.25 -34.14
C ARG A 457 -20.59 -11.05 -33.89
N VAL A 458 -21.48 -11.13 -32.91
CA VAL A 458 -22.53 -10.12 -32.67
C VAL A 458 -22.35 -9.44 -31.33
N VAL A 459 -22.28 -10.20 -30.23
CA VAL A 459 -22.35 -9.62 -28.87
C VAL A 459 -21.03 -8.93 -28.50
N VAL A 460 -19.90 -9.63 -28.63
CA VAL A 460 -18.56 -9.14 -28.29
C VAL A 460 -18.17 -7.88 -29.10
N PRO A 461 -18.35 -7.83 -30.44
CA PRO A 461 -17.98 -6.65 -31.22
C PRO A 461 -18.81 -5.40 -30.86
N ASN A 462 -20.07 -5.58 -30.49
CA ASN A 462 -20.96 -4.50 -30.07
C ASN A 462 -20.64 -4.00 -28.65
N SER A 463 -20.10 -4.86 -27.78
CA SER A 463 -19.65 -4.48 -26.43
C SER A 463 -18.14 -4.21 -26.31
N LYS A 464 -17.40 -4.11 -27.43
CA LYS A 464 -15.93 -4.00 -27.42
C LYS A 464 -15.39 -2.82 -26.61
N SER A 465 -16.11 -1.69 -26.60
CA SER A 465 -15.72 -0.50 -25.84
C SER A 465 -15.74 -0.80 -24.35
N THR A 466 -16.80 -1.46 -23.89
CA THR A 466 -16.96 -1.86 -22.49
C THR A 466 -15.92 -2.91 -22.10
N ILE A 467 -15.64 -3.89 -22.96
CA ILE A 467 -14.60 -4.91 -22.71
C ILE A 467 -13.22 -4.26 -22.53
N LEU A 468 -12.86 -3.30 -23.40
CA LEU A 468 -11.60 -2.57 -23.28
C LEU A 468 -11.56 -1.68 -22.03
N GLU A 469 -12.67 -1.07 -21.64
CA GLU A 469 -12.77 -0.28 -20.41
C GLU A 469 -12.63 -1.15 -19.16
N MET A 470 -13.25 -2.34 -19.15
CA MET A 470 -13.08 -3.35 -18.10
C MET A 470 -11.62 -3.81 -17.98
N LEU A 471 -10.97 -4.08 -19.11
CA LEU A 471 -9.56 -4.47 -19.16
C LEU A 471 -8.69 -3.34 -18.60
N SER A 472 -8.92 -2.09 -19.01
CA SER A 472 -8.22 -0.93 -18.47
C SER A 472 -8.40 -0.80 -16.96
N TYR A 473 -9.62 -1.02 -16.46
CA TYR A 473 -9.94 -0.90 -15.05
C TYR A 473 -9.18 -1.93 -14.22
N TYR A 474 -9.24 -3.21 -14.59
CA TYR A 474 -8.50 -4.25 -13.88
C TYR A 474 -6.98 -4.02 -13.95
N PHE A 475 -6.45 -3.64 -15.11
CA PHE A 475 -5.01 -3.40 -15.27
C PHE A 475 -4.53 -2.27 -14.34
N ILE A 476 -5.19 -1.11 -14.38
CA ILE A 476 -4.78 0.07 -13.60
C ILE A 476 -4.89 -0.22 -12.10
N ASN A 477 -6.02 -0.80 -11.66
CA ASN A 477 -6.20 -1.10 -10.23
C ASN A 477 -5.19 -2.17 -9.77
N SER A 478 -4.92 -3.20 -10.58
CA SER A 478 -3.91 -4.21 -10.23
C SER A 478 -2.49 -3.63 -10.12
N MET A 479 -2.13 -2.62 -10.92
CA MET A 479 -0.82 -1.94 -10.85
C MET A 479 -0.66 -1.07 -9.60
N VAL A 480 -1.78 -0.60 -9.03
CA VAL A 480 -1.82 0.44 -8.00
C VAL A 480 -2.10 -0.13 -6.60
N THR A 481 -2.60 -1.36 -6.51
CA THR A 481 -3.08 -1.95 -5.25
C THR A 481 -1.94 -2.43 -4.36
N ILE A 482 -2.01 -2.07 -3.08
CA ILE A 482 -1.10 -2.55 -2.02
C ILE A 482 -1.86 -3.37 -0.97
N SER A 483 -3.00 -2.83 -0.52
CA SER A 483 -3.78 -3.31 0.63
C SER A 483 -4.08 -4.82 0.65
N ALA A 484 -4.47 -5.40 -0.49
CA ALA A 484 -4.75 -6.84 -0.56
C ALA A 484 -3.50 -7.70 -0.77
N LEU A 485 -2.46 -7.14 -1.40
CA LEU A 485 -1.28 -7.88 -1.83
C LEU A 485 -0.24 -8.02 -0.72
N ILE A 486 -0.16 -7.05 0.20
CA ILE A 486 0.89 -6.99 1.22
C ILE A 486 0.97 -8.26 2.09
N PHE A 487 -0.13 -8.98 2.26
CA PHE A 487 -0.19 -10.21 3.07
C PHE A 487 0.08 -11.50 2.28
N ILE A 488 0.04 -11.48 0.94
CA ILE A 488 0.07 -12.71 0.12
C ILE A 488 1.25 -12.75 -0.86
N VAL A 489 2.00 -11.67 -0.97
CA VAL A 489 3.16 -11.58 -1.87
C VAL A 489 4.39 -12.23 -1.25
N GLY A 490 5.07 -13.07 -2.04
CA GLY A 490 6.36 -13.64 -1.73
C GLY A 490 7.52 -12.86 -2.36
N ALA A 491 8.76 -13.28 -2.11
CA ALA A 491 9.94 -12.68 -2.74
C ALA A 491 9.96 -12.91 -4.25
N LYS A 492 9.63 -14.13 -4.70
CA LYS A 492 9.60 -14.46 -6.14
C LYS A 492 8.51 -13.68 -6.88
N THR A 493 7.42 -13.32 -6.18
CA THR A 493 6.23 -12.69 -6.75
C THR A 493 6.06 -11.22 -6.36
N ALA A 494 7.12 -10.60 -5.84
CA ALA A 494 7.15 -9.18 -5.50
C ALA A 494 6.72 -8.29 -6.68
N VAL A 495 5.89 -7.29 -6.38
CA VAL A 495 5.35 -6.31 -7.33
C VAL A 495 5.80 -4.90 -6.95
N LEU A 496 5.71 -3.94 -7.88
CA LEU A 496 6.15 -2.56 -7.67
C LEU A 496 5.55 -1.91 -6.43
N THR A 497 4.29 -2.17 -6.12
CA THR A 497 3.64 -1.62 -4.93
C THR A 497 4.21 -2.15 -3.62
N THR A 498 4.54 -3.44 -3.55
CA THR A 498 5.22 -4.01 -2.37
C THR A 498 6.66 -3.53 -2.30
N LYS A 499 7.34 -3.30 -3.44
CA LYS A 499 8.67 -2.69 -3.47
C LYS A 499 8.66 -1.23 -3.02
N ILE A 500 7.64 -0.44 -3.37
CA ILE A 500 7.46 0.91 -2.82
C ILE A 500 7.34 0.87 -1.29
N LYS A 501 6.59 -0.10 -0.76
CA LYS A 501 6.46 -0.30 0.68
C LYS A 501 7.79 -0.71 1.33
N GLU A 502 8.56 -1.57 0.70
CA GLU A 502 9.92 -1.94 1.15
C GLU A 502 10.85 -0.72 1.14
N LEU A 503 10.84 0.09 0.08
CA LEU A 503 11.63 1.32 0.01
C LEU A 503 11.20 2.35 1.04
N GLN A 504 9.92 2.37 1.41
CA GLN A 504 9.43 3.15 2.55
C GLN A 504 10.08 2.66 3.85
N HIS A 505 10.25 1.35 4.03
CA HIS A 505 10.92 0.84 5.22
C HIS A 505 12.35 1.37 5.32
N PHE A 506 13.09 1.43 4.21
CA PHE A 506 14.41 2.08 4.14
C PHE A 506 14.37 3.62 4.03
N ALA A 507 13.17 4.20 4.12
CA ALA A 507 12.85 5.60 3.94
C ALA A 507 13.43 6.22 2.64
N LYS A 508 13.63 5.41 1.59
CA LYS A 508 14.20 5.81 0.28
C LYS A 508 13.16 6.48 -0.61
N PHE A 509 12.75 7.66 -0.19
CA PHE A 509 11.63 8.38 -0.81
C PHE A 509 11.90 8.76 -2.27
N ASP A 510 13.14 9.09 -2.64
CA ASP A 510 13.48 9.46 -4.03
C ASP A 510 13.23 8.30 -5.00
N GLN A 511 13.59 7.08 -4.59
CA GLN A 511 13.32 5.86 -5.37
C GLN A 511 11.82 5.55 -5.42
N ILE A 512 11.07 5.81 -4.35
CA ILE A 512 9.59 5.67 -4.34
C ILE A 512 8.96 6.55 -5.42
N PHE A 513 9.43 7.79 -5.59
CA PHE A 513 8.92 8.68 -6.63
C PHE A 513 9.29 8.18 -8.04
N VAL A 514 10.49 7.62 -8.24
CA VAL A 514 10.87 6.97 -9.51
C VAL A 514 9.91 5.81 -9.83
N LEU A 515 9.66 4.90 -8.89
CA LEU A 515 8.74 3.78 -9.10
C LEU A 515 7.30 4.26 -9.35
N SER A 516 6.85 5.26 -8.61
CA SER A 516 5.53 5.86 -8.77
C SER A 516 5.39 6.48 -10.17
N LEU A 517 6.41 7.18 -10.65
CA LEU A 517 6.44 7.74 -12.00
C LEU A 517 6.39 6.64 -13.08
N LEU A 518 7.11 5.53 -12.89
CA LEU A 518 7.03 4.38 -13.80
C LEU A 518 5.61 3.78 -13.84
N ILE A 519 4.94 3.64 -12.69
CA ILE A 519 3.53 3.19 -12.63
C ILE A 519 2.63 4.18 -13.37
N LEU A 520 2.77 5.48 -13.11
CA LEU A 520 1.97 6.52 -13.76
C LEU A 520 2.13 6.50 -15.28
N LEU A 521 3.35 6.45 -15.79
CA LEU A 521 3.64 6.39 -17.22
C LEU A 521 3.05 5.13 -17.87
N THR A 522 3.18 3.98 -17.20
CA THR A 522 2.62 2.70 -17.66
C THR A 522 1.10 2.77 -17.75
N ASN A 523 0.44 3.28 -16.71
CA ASN A 523 -1.01 3.43 -16.65
C ASN A 523 -1.55 4.44 -17.68
N LEU A 524 -0.84 5.57 -17.87
CA LEU A 524 -1.17 6.55 -18.91
C LEU A 524 -1.00 5.97 -20.32
N LEU A 525 0.05 5.19 -20.55
CA LEU A 525 0.28 4.50 -21.82
C LEU A 525 -0.86 3.54 -22.14
N VAL A 526 -1.24 2.66 -21.21
CA VAL A 526 -2.35 1.71 -21.42
C VAL A 526 -3.68 2.43 -21.64
N LYS A 527 -3.98 3.43 -20.82
CA LYS A 527 -5.20 4.26 -20.97
C LYS A 527 -5.21 5.00 -22.31
N GLY A 528 -4.07 5.52 -22.75
CA GLY A 528 -3.87 6.19 -24.03
C GLY A 528 -4.08 5.25 -25.22
N ILE A 529 -3.52 4.04 -25.16
CA ILE A 529 -3.73 3.01 -26.19
C ILE A 529 -5.22 2.65 -26.29
N ILE A 530 -5.90 2.43 -25.18
CA ILE A 530 -7.31 2.06 -25.16
C ILE A 530 -8.18 3.19 -25.70
N LEU A 531 -7.92 4.44 -25.31
CA LEU A 531 -8.60 5.62 -25.87
C LEU A 531 -8.40 5.71 -27.39
N PHE A 532 -7.17 5.50 -27.88
CA PHE A 532 -6.86 5.52 -29.30
C PHE A 532 -7.61 4.42 -30.07
N VAL A 533 -7.68 3.21 -29.52
CA VAL A 533 -8.44 2.09 -30.12
C VAL A 533 -9.95 2.40 -30.15
N THR A 534 -10.48 2.99 -29.08
CA THR A 534 -11.92 3.20 -28.85
C THR A 534 -12.49 4.42 -29.61
N GLN A 535 -11.68 5.43 -29.93
CA GLN A 535 -12.11 6.57 -30.73
C GLN A 535 -12.72 6.11 -32.07
N LYS A 536 -13.98 6.47 -32.30
CA LYS A 536 -14.68 6.23 -33.57
C LYS A 536 -14.00 7.01 -34.70
N LYS A 537 -13.97 6.40 -35.89
CA LYS A 537 -13.55 7.00 -37.16
C LYS A 537 -14.18 8.39 -37.31
N ASP A 538 -13.36 9.42 -37.52
CA ASP A 538 -13.70 10.39 -38.56
C ASP A 538 -13.31 9.74 -39.89
N GLU A 539 -14.22 9.77 -40.87
CA GLU A 539 -14.22 8.91 -42.06
C GLU A 539 -13.03 9.07 -43.04
N LYS A 540 -12.00 9.88 -42.75
CA LYS A 540 -11.02 10.32 -43.75
C LYS A 540 -9.58 9.77 -43.69
N LYS A 541 -9.21 8.77 -42.87
CA LYS A 541 -7.80 8.26 -42.87
C LYS A 541 -7.65 6.74 -42.80
N GLU A 542 -7.40 6.11 -43.96
CA GLU A 542 -7.02 4.68 -44.08
C GLU A 542 -5.70 4.32 -43.37
N LYS A 543 -4.77 5.29 -43.17
CA LYS A 543 -3.51 5.06 -42.44
C LYS A 543 -3.70 4.70 -40.96
N GLY A 544 -4.84 5.00 -40.34
CA GLY A 544 -5.12 4.69 -38.93
C GLY A 544 -5.40 3.20 -38.65
N VAL A 545 -5.76 2.41 -39.67
CA VAL A 545 -6.18 1.00 -39.49
C VAL A 545 -4.99 0.08 -39.18
N ARG A 546 -3.83 0.28 -39.83
CA ARG A 546 -2.61 -0.49 -39.54
C ARG A 546 -2.10 -0.21 -38.12
N VAL A 547 -2.03 1.06 -37.71
CA VAL A 547 -1.56 1.45 -36.36
C VAL A 547 -2.49 0.94 -35.26
N LYS A 548 -3.82 0.97 -35.45
CA LYS A 548 -4.77 0.36 -34.51
C LYS A 548 -4.63 -1.16 -34.42
N LYS A 549 -4.34 -1.85 -35.53
CA LYS A 549 -4.04 -3.29 -35.52
C LYS A 549 -2.76 -3.61 -34.75
N TYR A 550 -1.70 -2.79 -34.89
CA TYR A 550 -0.48 -2.94 -34.09
C TYR A 550 -0.73 -2.66 -32.60
N ALA A 551 -1.48 -1.61 -32.26
CA ALA A 551 -1.83 -1.31 -30.86
C ALA A 551 -2.69 -2.43 -30.21
N LEU A 552 -3.66 -2.97 -30.94
CA LEU A 552 -4.45 -4.13 -30.51
C LEU A 552 -3.60 -5.41 -30.47
N GLY A 553 -2.62 -5.53 -31.36
CA GLY A 553 -1.64 -6.62 -31.41
C GLY A 553 -0.62 -6.58 -30.27
N ILE A 554 -0.26 -5.40 -29.76
CA ILE A 554 0.57 -5.25 -28.56
C ILE A 554 -0.22 -5.63 -27.31
N LEU A 555 -1.47 -5.18 -27.19
CA LEU A 555 -2.38 -5.57 -26.09
C LEU A 555 -2.68 -7.07 -26.10
N ALA A 556 -2.96 -7.65 -27.27
CA ALA A 556 -3.19 -9.09 -27.42
C ALA A 556 -1.89 -9.90 -27.30
N GLY A 557 -0.77 -9.37 -27.79
CA GLY A 557 0.57 -9.97 -27.67
C GLY A 557 1.01 -10.05 -26.22
N GLY A 558 0.70 -9.06 -25.39
CA GLY A 558 0.90 -9.12 -23.93
C GLY A 558 0.08 -10.22 -23.25
N VAL A 559 -1.12 -10.51 -23.76
CA VAL A 559 -1.99 -11.61 -23.28
C VAL A 559 -1.50 -12.98 -23.76
N VAL A 560 -0.85 -13.09 -24.92
CA VAL A 560 -0.28 -14.36 -25.42
C VAL A 560 1.12 -14.63 -24.83
N LEU A 561 1.90 -13.59 -24.54
CA LEU A 561 3.13 -13.70 -23.75
C LEU A 561 2.85 -14.23 -22.34
N PHE A 562 1.68 -13.90 -21.76
CA PHE A 562 1.25 -14.40 -20.45
C PHE A 562 1.17 -15.93 -20.40
N THR A 563 0.96 -16.61 -21.54
CA THR A 563 0.94 -18.08 -21.61
C THR A 563 2.30 -18.74 -21.87
N PHE A 564 3.35 -18.01 -22.25
CA PHE A 564 4.63 -18.58 -22.70
C PHE A 564 5.84 -18.32 -21.80
N VAL A 565 5.71 -17.54 -20.72
CA VAL A 565 6.86 -17.13 -19.87
C VAL A 565 7.07 -18.00 -18.61
N PHE A 566 6.26 -19.04 -18.38
CA PHE A 566 6.57 -20.03 -17.34
C PHE A 566 7.59 -21.06 -17.85
N GLY A 567 8.80 -20.57 -18.15
CA GLY A 567 9.97 -21.41 -18.39
C GLY A 567 10.48 -21.97 -17.06
N GLN A 568 10.58 -23.30 -17.00
CA GLN A 568 11.26 -24.03 -15.93
C GLN A 568 12.77 -23.69 -15.95
N GLY A 569 13.15 -22.63 -15.23
CA GLY A 569 14.52 -22.47 -14.72
C GLY A 569 14.69 -23.26 -13.43
N LYS A 570 15.94 -23.52 -13.01
CA LYS A 570 16.21 -23.98 -11.64
C LYS A 570 15.63 -22.97 -10.66
N GLU A 571 14.91 -23.43 -9.64
CA GLU A 571 14.36 -22.54 -8.63
C GLU A 571 15.49 -21.84 -7.87
N PRO A 572 15.51 -20.50 -7.82
CA PRO A 572 16.53 -19.77 -7.07
C PRO A 572 16.29 -19.94 -5.56
N VAL A 573 17.39 -19.92 -4.80
CA VAL A 573 17.36 -19.92 -3.33
C VAL A 573 16.75 -18.62 -2.85
N VAL A 574 15.73 -18.68 -2.01
CA VAL A 574 15.05 -17.50 -1.48
C VAL A 574 15.70 -17.07 -0.18
N ILE A 575 16.19 -15.84 -0.13
CA ILE A 575 16.79 -15.25 1.06
C ILE A 575 15.87 -14.14 1.55
N TYR A 576 15.33 -14.30 2.76
CA TYR A 576 14.61 -13.23 3.45
C TYR A 576 15.54 -12.58 4.45
N SER A 577 15.60 -11.25 4.45
CA SER A 577 16.50 -10.52 5.33
C SER A 577 15.81 -9.34 5.97
N ASN A 578 16.09 -9.09 7.25
CA ASN A 578 15.75 -7.85 7.93
C ASN A 578 16.92 -6.87 8.03
N ALA A 579 18.07 -7.20 7.44
CA ALA A 579 19.29 -6.42 7.55
C ALA A 579 19.16 -5.08 6.81
N ASP A 580 19.92 -4.06 7.23
CA ASP A 580 19.95 -2.80 6.50
C ASP A 580 20.59 -2.98 5.12
N GLU A 581 20.40 -1.99 4.26
CA GLU A 581 20.83 -2.04 2.87
C GLU A 581 22.33 -2.34 2.71
N GLU A 582 23.18 -1.76 3.53
CA GLU A 582 24.63 -1.97 3.44
C GLU A 582 25.00 -3.44 3.67
N ALA A 583 24.33 -4.10 4.62
CA ALA A 583 24.49 -5.53 4.84
C ALA A 583 23.90 -6.36 3.68
N LEU A 584 22.77 -5.96 3.10
CA LEU A 584 22.20 -6.60 1.91
C LEU A 584 23.15 -6.51 0.71
N ILE A 585 23.79 -5.36 0.48
CA ILE A 585 24.78 -5.17 -0.57
C ILE A 585 25.98 -6.08 -0.34
N ALA A 586 26.47 -6.17 0.90
CA ALA A 586 27.57 -7.07 1.24
C ALA A 586 27.21 -8.56 1.05
N ILE A 587 25.98 -8.95 1.41
CA ILE A 587 25.45 -10.30 1.14
C ILE A 587 25.44 -10.57 -0.37
N GLN A 588 24.93 -9.63 -1.17
CA GLN A 588 24.87 -9.77 -2.63
C GLN A 588 26.27 -9.87 -3.23
N HIS A 589 27.17 -8.96 -2.85
CA HIS A 589 28.56 -8.94 -3.30
C HIS A 589 29.27 -10.26 -3.00
N ALA A 590 29.14 -10.76 -1.77
CA ALA A 590 29.71 -12.05 -1.37
C ALA A 590 29.17 -13.22 -2.20
N LEU A 591 27.85 -13.26 -2.46
CA LEU A 591 27.26 -14.34 -3.26
C LEU A 591 27.68 -14.25 -4.72
N ASP A 592 27.64 -13.05 -5.31
CA ASP A 592 27.96 -12.82 -6.72
C ASP A 592 29.43 -13.14 -7.03
N GLU A 593 30.37 -12.66 -6.20
CA GLU A 593 31.81 -12.94 -6.37
C GLU A 593 32.16 -14.42 -6.22
N ASN A 594 31.34 -15.20 -5.49
CA ASN A 594 31.57 -16.62 -5.24
C ASN A 594 30.71 -17.53 -6.12
N GLY A 595 30.22 -17.02 -7.26
CA GLY A 595 29.59 -17.83 -8.32
C GLY A 595 28.12 -18.18 -8.06
N PHE A 596 27.46 -17.49 -7.13
CA PHE A 596 26.02 -17.64 -6.88
C PHE A 596 25.16 -16.60 -7.62
N GLN A 597 25.75 -15.79 -8.50
CA GLN A 597 25.03 -14.82 -9.32
C GLN A 597 23.85 -15.48 -10.06
N ASP A 598 22.69 -14.82 -10.05
CA ASP A 598 21.41 -15.28 -10.60
C ASP A 598 20.82 -16.57 -9.98
N GLN A 599 21.40 -17.12 -8.91
CA GLN A 599 20.92 -18.34 -8.24
C GLN A 599 20.08 -18.06 -6.98
N TYR A 600 19.91 -16.81 -6.59
CA TYR A 600 19.15 -16.43 -5.40
C TYR A 600 18.20 -15.27 -5.67
N VAL A 601 17.19 -15.13 -4.81
CA VAL A 601 16.33 -13.95 -4.73
C VAL A 601 16.40 -13.42 -3.31
N LEU A 602 16.96 -12.22 -3.15
CA LEU A 602 17.04 -11.52 -1.87
C LEU A 602 15.86 -10.55 -1.72
N GLN A 603 15.07 -10.73 -0.67
CA GLN A 603 13.96 -9.85 -0.33
C GLN A 603 14.13 -9.31 1.07
N SER A 604 14.05 -7.98 1.20
CA SER A 604 14.10 -7.33 2.49
C SER A 604 12.71 -7.12 3.07
N PHE A 605 12.64 -7.18 4.39
CA PHE A 605 11.47 -6.91 5.21
C PHE A 605 11.90 -6.07 6.42
N GLY A 606 10.95 -5.41 7.09
CA GLY A 606 11.23 -4.88 8.42
C GLY A 606 11.39 -6.00 9.44
N THR A 607 12.19 -5.81 10.49
CA THR A 607 12.39 -6.80 11.56
C THR A 607 11.06 -7.32 12.10
N SER A 608 10.12 -6.44 12.41
CA SER A 608 8.79 -6.83 12.90
C SER A 608 7.98 -7.62 11.87
N GLU A 609 8.06 -7.25 10.61
CA GLU A 609 7.32 -7.91 9.53
C GLU A 609 7.87 -9.31 9.23
N LEU A 610 9.20 -9.45 9.13
CA LEU A 610 9.83 -10.76 8.94
C LEU A 610 9.62 -11.65 10.17
N GLY A 611 9.85 -11.10 11.36
CA GLY A 611 9.56 -11.77 12.64
C GLY A 611 8.12 -12.26 12.69
N GLY A 612 7.18 -11.42 12.27
CA GLY A 612 5.79 -11.82 12.21
C GLY A 612 5.51 -12.92 11.20
N LYS A 613 6.11 -12.82 10.01
CA LYS A 613 5.97 -13.80 8.94
C LYS A 613 6.55 -15.17 9.30
N ILE A 614 7.74 -15.23 9.92
CA ILE A 614 8.33 -16.50 10.36
C ILE A 614 7.50 -17.16 11.47
N MET A 615 6.89 -16.36 12.35
CA MET A 615 6.02 -16.85 13.41
C MET A 615 4.65 -17.30 12.86
N ALA A 616 4.20 -16.73 11.74
CA ALA A 616 2.95 -17.05 11.05
C ALA A 616 3.05 -18.31 10.19
N GLU A 617 4.04 -18.35 9.30
CA GLU A 617 4.15 -19.36 8.24
C GLU A 617 4.94 -20.59 8.71
N GLY A 618 5.81 -20.44 9.71
CA GLY A 618 6.63 -21.53 10.24
C GLY A 618 7.40 -22.24 9.14
N LYS A 619 7.35 -23.58 9.12
CA LYS A 619 8.00 -24.42 8.09
C LYS A 619 7.51 -24.16 6.65
N ASN A 620 6.35 -23.54 6.49
CA ASN A 620 5.79 -23.20 5.17
C ASN A 620 6.30 -21.85 4.64
N LEU A 621 7.26 -21.21 5.31
CA LEU A 621 7.88 -19.98 4.84
C LEU A 621 8.53 -20.21 3.47
N GLU A 622 8.31 -19.29 2.53
CA GLU A 622 8.90 -19.36 1.19
C GLU A 622 10.45 -19.33 1.25
N ALA A 623 11.05 -18.65 2.23
CA ALA A 623 12.49 -18.50 2.36
C ALA A 623 13.21 -19.82 2.62
N ASP A 624 14.40 -19.97 2.04
CA ASP A 624 15.33 -21.08 2.30
C ASP A 624 16.41 -20.65 3.29
N ILE A 625 16.83 -19.38 3.21
CA ILE A 625 17.76 -18.75 4.16
C ILE A 625 17.05 -17.54 4.75
N ILE A 626 17.21 -17.33 6.04
CA ILE A 626 16.82 -16.08 6.69
C ILE A 626 18.03 -15.40 7.32
N THR A 627 18.07 -14.08 7.27
CA THR A 627 18.87 -13.28 8.22
C THR A 627 17.90 -12.52 9.11
N MET A 628 17.99 -12.74 10.42
CA MET A 628 17.00 -12.27 11.38
C MET A 628 17.63 -12.04 12.75
N SER A 629 17.06 -11.15 13.57
CA SER A 629 17.48 -11.02 14.97
C SER A 629 17.43 -12.38 15.70
N SER A 630 18.49 -12.75 16.40
CA SER A 630 18.67 -14.12 16.93
C SER A 630 17.51 -14.57 17.83
N TYR A 631 16.92 -13.65 18.61
CA TYR A 631 15.77 -13.97 19.48
C TYR A 631 14.52 -14.43 18.73
N TYR A 632 14.30 -13.94 17.51
CA TYR A 632 13.20 -14.41 16.66
C TYR A 632 13.49 -15.79 16.10
N ILE A 633 14.75 -16.06 15.73
CA ILE A 633 15.19 -17.38 15.27
C ILE A 633 14.98 -18.40 16.40
N ASP A 634 15.44 -18.08 17.61
CA ASP A 634 15.28 -18.95 18.78
C ASP A 634 13.80 -19.19 19.12
N SER A 635 12.99 -18.13 19.13
CA SER A 635 11.55 -18.25 19.42
C SER A 635 10.81 -19.04 18.34
N ALA A 636 11.15 -18.83 17.06
CA ALA A 636 10.59 -19.61 15.95
C ALA A 636 11.05 -21.07 15.99
N GLN A 637 12.29 -21.35 16.39
CA GLN A 637 12.80 -22.70 16.58
C GLN A 637 12.05 -23.43 17.70
N GLN A 638 11.87 -22.78 18.85
CA GLN A 638 11.15 -23.34 19.99
C GLN A 638 9.68 -23.60 19.68
N LYS A 639 9.04 -22.68 18.94
CA LYS A 639 7.61 -22.77 18.62
C LYS A 639 7.30 -23.73 17.46
N ASN A 640 8.12 -23.72 16.41
CA ASN A 640 7.80 -24.35 15.12
C ASN A 640 8.83 -25.38 14.63
N ASP A 641 9.96 -25.63 15.33
CA ASP A 641 11.08 -26.48 14.87
C ASP A 641 11.56 -26.12 13.44
N MET A 642 11.86 -24.85 13.22
CA MET A 642 11.91 -24.27 11.88
C MET A 642 13.25 -24.40 11.14
N PHE A 643 14.39 -24.52 11.82
CA PHE A 643 15.72 -24.43 11.22
C PHE A 643 16.51 -25.74 11.30
N ASP A 644 17.35 -25.99 10.29
CA ASP A 644 18.28 -27.12 10.27
C ASP A 644 19.62 -26.76 10.91
N LYS A 645 20.32 -27.77 11.43
CA LYS A 645 21.67 -27.61 11.98
C LYS A 645 22.64 -27.17 10.88
N LEU A 646 23.48 -26.19 11.18
CA LEU A 646 24.52 -25.73 10.26
C LEU A 646 25.57 -26.83 10.08
N THR A 647 25.97 -27.06 8.84
CA THR A 647 26.90 -28.16 8.46
C THR A 647 28.35 -27.71 8.31
N PHE A 648 28.65 -26.46 8.65
CA PHE A 648 29.96 -25.82 8.53
C PHE A 648 30.39 -25.22 9.88
N PRO A 649 31.69 -25.07 10.13
CA PRO A 649 32.19 -24.54 11.40
C PRO A 649 31.91 -23.04 11.54
N THR A 650 31.53 -22.61 12.75
CA THR A 650 31.20 -21.23 13.10
C THR A 650 32.09 -20.77 14.28
N PRO A 651 33.32 -20.27 14.04
CA PRO A 651 34.28 -19.91 15.09
C PRO A 651 33.93 -18.55 15.72
N THR A 652 32.81 -18.51 16.45
CA THR A 652 32.26 -17.30 17.06
C THR A 652 32.91 -16.98 18.40
N LEU A 653 33.07 -15.70 18.72
CA LEU A 653 33.62 -15.24 20.02
C LEU A 653 32.70 -15.54 21.21
N LYS A 654 31.41 -15.79 20.95
CA LYS A 654 30.38 -16.18 21.94
C LYS A 654 29.74 -17.49 21.50
N THR A 655 29.09 -18.19 22.43
CA THR A 655 28.31 -19.39 22.14
C THR A 655 26.98 -19.02 21.46
N TYR A 656 26.73 -19.62 20.30
CA TYR A 656 25.45 -19.56 19.56
C TYR A 656 24.84 -20.96 19.46
N SER A 657 23.60 -21.04 18.99
CA SER A 657 22.92 -22.33 18.79
C SER A 657 23.51 -23.06 17.58
N ASP A 658 23.24 -24.37 17.46
CA ASP A 658 23.78 -25.19 16.35
C ASP A 658 23.06 -24.99 15.00
N TYR A 659 22.03 -24.15 14.97
CA TYR A 659 21.18 -23.84 13.82
C TYR A 659 21.31 -22.38 13.32
N ASP A 660 22.10 -21.53 14.00
CA ASP A 660 22.28 -20.14 13.63
C ASP A 660 23.75 -19.67 13.78
N THR A 661 24.11 -18.61 13.06
CA THR A 661 25.43 -17.99 13.18
C THR A 661 25.33 -16.47 13.03
N PRO A 662 26.04 -15.67 13.84
CA PRO A 662 25.86 -14.21 13.87
C PRO A 662 26.40 -13.55 12.59
N LEU A 663 25.70 -12.54 12.08
CA LEU A 663 26.06 -11.81 10.87
C LEU A 663 26.37 -10.34 11.16
N THR A 664 25.49 -9.66 11.90
CA THR A 664 25.63 -8.24 12.27
C THR A 664 25.48 -8.05 13.77
N ALA A 665 26.09 -7.00 14.29
CA ALA A 665 25.82 -6.48 15.63
C ALA A 665 25.34 -5.03 15.52
N LEU A 666 24.08 -4.82 15.91
CA LEU A 666 23.38 -3.57 15.78
C LEU A 666 23.46 -2.79 17.09
N GLU A 667 24.40 -1.85 17.18
CA GLU A 667 24.55 -0.97 18.35
C GLU A 667 23.70 0.30 18.26
N GLY A 668 22.95 0.61 19.32
CA GLY A 668 22.17 1.85 19.45
C GLY A 668 23.00 3.02 19.96
N ALA A 669 22.73 4.23 19.47
CA ALA A 669 23.32 5.50 19.89
C ALA A 669 22.38 6.69 19.61
N MET A 670 22.70 7.84 20.21
CA MET A 670 22.06 9.11 19.85
C MET A 670 22.76 9.74 18.65
N ILE A 671 21.99 10.35 17.76
CA ILE A 671 22.49 11.07 16.59
C ILE A 671 21.98 12.49 16.65
N VAL A 672 22.86 13.46 16.37
CA VAL A 672 22.52 14.88 16.42
C VAL A 672 22.86 15.60 15.12
N ASN A 673 21.99 16.51 14.70
CA ASN A 673 22.30 17.48 13.65
C ASN A 673 22.87 18.74 14.28
N THR A 674 24.19 18.93 14.14
CA THR A 674 24.93 20.02 14.80
C THR A 674 24.50 21.40 14.30
N SER A 675 24.15 21.52 13.02
CA SER A 675 23.64 22.76 12.43
C SER A 675 22.28 23.16 12.99
N VAL A 676 21.34 22.20 13.07
CA VAL A 676 19.99 22.45 13.58
C VAL A 676 20.01 22.78 15.07
N LEU A 677 20.80 22.04 15.87
CA LEU A 677 20.93 22.33 17.31
C LEU A 677 21.53 23.72 17.54
N LYS A 678 22.52 24.13 16.73
CA LYS A 678 23.10 25.47 16.79
C LYS A 678 22.10 26.56 16.42
N GLU A 679 21.33 26.36 15.34
CA GLU A 679 20.28 27.30 14.90
C GLU A 679 19.21 27.50 15.98
N LYS A 680 18.80 26.40 16.62
CA LYS A 680 17.78 26.40 17.69
C LYS A 680 18.34 26.73 19.08
N GLN A 681 19.64 27.00 19.20
CA GLN A 681 20.32 27.28 20.48
C GLN A 681 20.11 26.17 21.52
N LEU A 682 20.07 24.91 21.07
CA LEU A 682 19.89 23.73 21.91
C LEU A 682 21.25 23.06 22.19
N PRO A 683 21.55 22.67 23.43
CA PRO A 683 22.78 21.94 23.74
C PRO A 683 22.71 20.50 23.24
N VAL A 684 23.87 19.94 22.89
CA VAL A 684 24.01 18.52 22.52
C VAL A 684 23.81 17.67 23.79
N PRO A 685 22.81 16.75 23.82
CA PRO A 685 22.56 15.91 24.99
C PRO A 685 23.66 14.85 25.15
N SER A 686 24.00 14.50 26.39
CA SER A 686 25.00 13.45 26.69
C SER A 686 24.39 12.14 27.18
N SER A 687 23.13 12.16 27.62
CA SER A 687 22.39 11.02 28.18
C SER A 687 20.98 10.93 27.61
N LEU A 688 20.43 9.71 27.56
CA LEU A 688 19.02 9.47 27.16
C LEU A 688 18.04 10.17 28.11
N LYS A 689 18.35 10.23 29.41
CA LYS A 689 17.54 10.97 30.40
C LYS A 689 17.39 12.46 30.05
N GLU A 690 18.39 13.08 29.41
CA GLU A 690 18.28 14.48 29.00
C GLU A 690 17.20 14.72 27.93
N LEU A 691 16.86 13.69 27.14
CA LEU A 691 15.81 13.77 26.12
C LEU A 691 14.41 13.97 26.72
N ALA A 692 14.22 13.63 28.00
CA ALA A 692 12.99 13.93 28.74
C ALA A 692 12.80 15.44 28.99
N ASN A 693 13.83 16.28 28.81
CA ASN A 693 13.72 17.71 29.07
C ASN A 693 12.82 18.41 28.02
N PRO A 694 11.79 19.18 28.44
CA PRO A 694 10.88 19.89 27.53
C PRO A 694 11.53 20.81 26.51
N LYS A 695 12.78 21.26 26.74
CA LYS A 695 13.55 22.06 25.77
C LYS A 695 13.76 21.36 24.42
N TYR A 696 13.68 20.03 24.38
CA TYR A 696 13.83 19.22 23.17
C TYR A 696 12.48 18.82 22.52
N LYS A 697 11.35 19.37 23.01
CA LYS A 697 10.02 19.04 22.49
C LYS A 697 9.90 19.34 20.99
N GLY A 698 9.44 18.36 20.22
CA GLY A 698 9.33 18.41 18.75
C GLY A 698 10.67 18.34 17.99
N MET A 699 11.77 18.07 18.69
CA MET A 699 13.13 18.02 18.14
C MET A 699 13.80 16.65 18.26
N ILE A 700 13.06 15.64 18.74
CA ILE A 700 13.54 14.26 18.93
C ILE A 700 12.75 13.33 18.00
N SER A 701 13.43 12.39 17.35
CA SER A 701 12.80 11.26 16.67
C SER A 701 13.35 9.93 17.18
N ILE A 702 12.47 8.99 17.51
CA ILE A 702 12.85 7.64 17.93
C ILE A 702 12.04 6.61 17.15
N PRO A 703 12.55 5.38 16.97
CA PRO A 703 11.78 4.31 16.37
C PRO A 703 10.77 3.71 17.37
N ASP A 704 9.58 3.37 16.89
CA ASP A 704 8.56 2.65 17.65
C ASP A 704 8.97 1.18 17.84
N ILE A 705 9.00 0.72 19.10
CA ILE A 705 9.35 -0.66 19.48
C ILE A 705 8.43 -1.72 18.86
N LYS A 706 7.19 -1.36 18.48
CA LYS A 706 6.24 -2.26 17.80
C LYS A 706 6.62 -2.60 16.36
N ALA A 707 7.43 -1.74 15.75
CA ALA A 707 7.79 -1.85 14.33
C ALA A 707 9.31 -1.98 14.11
N SER A 708 10.12 -1.73 15.15
CA SER A 708 11.58 -1.72 15.06
C SER A 708 12.27 -2.20 16.33
N SER A 709 13.21 -3.13 16.19
CA SER A 709 14.08 -3.60 17.26
C SER A 709 15.04 -2.53 17.79
N THR A 710 15.37 -1.50 16.99
CA THR A 710 16.18 -0.35 17.45
C THR A 710 15.49 0.42 18.57
N GLY A 711 14.14 0.45 18.61
CA GLY A 711 13.40 1.07 19.70
C GLY A 711 13.58 0.31 21.02
N TRP A 712 13.75 -1.01 20.94
CA TRP A 712 13.98 -1.86 22.11
C TRP A 712 15.32 -1.57 22.79
N LEU A 713 16.36 -1.23 22.01
CA LEU A 713 17.67 -0.83 22.54
C LEU A 713 17.58 0.39 23.45
N LEU A 714 16.78 1.40 23.08
CA LEU A 714 16.54 2.59 23.89
C LEU A 714 15.81 2.24 25.19
N VAL A 715 14.73 1.46 25.08
CA VAL A 715 13.93 1.04 26.24
C VAL A 715 14.78 0.22 27.21
N GLN A 716 15.60 -0.69 26.70
CA GLN A 716 16.52 -1.47 27.52
C GLN A 716 17.53 -0.60 28.26
N ALA A 717 18.12 0.37 27.57
CA ALA A 717 19.11 1.26 28.19
C ALA A 717 18.52 2.05 29.36
N LEU A 718 17.26 2.49 29.24
CA LEU A 718 16.53 3.15 30.31
C LEU A 718 16.19 2.20 31.46
N LEU A 719 15.64 1.02 31.15
CA LEU A 719 15.22 0.04 32.17
C LEU A 719 16.40 -0.53 32.96
N ASP A 720 17.53 -0.86 32.32
CA ASP A 720 18.69 -1.41 33.04
C ASP A 720 19.38 -0.36 33.92
N THR A 721 19.32 0.92 33.54
CA THR A 721 19.99 2.01 34.27
C THR A 721 19.13 2.57 35.40
N TYR A 722 17.82 2.75 35.17
CA TYR A 722 16.92 3.47 36.07
C TYR A 722 15.83 2.60 36.70
N GLY A 723 15.66 1.35 36.25
CA GLY A 723 14.55 0.50 36.68
C GLY A 723 13.21 0.89 36.06
N GLU A 724 12.15 0.15 36.40
CA GLU A 724 10.83 0.31 35.77
C GLU A 724 10.12 1.62 36.15
N GLU A 725 10.12 2.00 37.44
CA GLU A 725 9.39 3.18 37.94
C GLU A 725 9.98 4.49 37.37
N ASP A 726 11.26 4.77 37.63
CA ASP A 726 11.94 5.96 37.10
C ASP A 726 12.05 5.91 35.56
N GLY A 727 12.29 4.71 35.01
CA GLY A 727 12.32 4.49 33.57
C GLY A 727 11.00 4.86 32.89
N LYS A 728 9.86 4.59 33.54
CA LYS A 728 8.53 4.92 33.02
C LYS A 728 8.31 6.41 32.97
N GLU A 729 8.69 7.15 34.01
CA GLU A 729 8.60 8.62 34.04
C GLU A 729 9.46 9.25 32.94
N ILE A 730 10.72 8.79 32.83
CA ILE A 730 11.67 9.27 31.82
C ILE A 730 11.15 8.96 30.40
N LEU A 731 10.74 7.72 30.14
CA LEU A 731 10.25 7.32 28.82
C LEU A 731 8.95 8.05 28.45
N THR A 732 8.04 8.23 29.39
CA THR A 732 6.81 9.04 29.17
C THR A 732 7.16 10.46 28.75
N ALA A 733 8.10 11.11 29.44
CA ALA A 733 8.55 12.46 29.10
C ALA A 733 9.30 12.52 27.75
N ILE A 734 10.09 11.49 27.41
CA ILE A 734 10.72 11.37 26.09
C ILE A 734 9.65 11.27 25.01
N LEU A 735 8.64 10.41 25.18
CA LEU A 735 7.56 10.22 24.21
C LEU A 735 6.74 11.50 24.02
N ASP A 736 6.43 12.22 25.10
CA ASP A 736 5.78 13.52 25.05
C ASP A 736 6.60 14.57 24.26
N ASN A 737 7.93 14.48 24.31
CA ASN A 737 8.82 15.36 23.56
C ASN A 737 9.03 14.93 22.10
N VAL A 738 8.94 13.63 21.80
CA VAL A 738 8.99 13.08 20.45
C VAL A 738 7.75 13.48 19.66
N GLY A 739 6.56 13.32 20.26
CA GLY A 739 5.27 13.57 19.63
C GLY A 739 5.16 12.92 18.25
N PRO A 740 4.81 13.67 17.18
CA PRO A 740 4.56 13.11 15.84
C PRO A 740 5.80 12.50 15.17
N HIS A 741 6.99 12.65 15.75
CA HIS A 741 8.25 12.14 15.20
C HIS A 741 8.63 10.74 15.69
N LEU A 742 7.65 9.98 16.22
CA LEU A 742 7.75 8.55 16.48
C LEU A 742 7.65 7.77 15.16
N GLU A 743 8.69 7.02 14.82
CA GLU A 743 8.83 6.41 13.50
C GLU A 743 8.47 4.92 13.51
N SER A 744 7.61 4.51 12.58
CA SER A 744 7.28 3.10 12.33
C SER A 744 8.40 2.34 11.62
N SER A 745 9.47 3.02 11.20
CA SER A 745 10.65 2.39 10.64
C SER A 745 11.85 2.55 11.57
N GLY A 746 12.51 1.42 11.75
CA GLY A 746 13.84 1.34 12.26
C GLY A 746 14.89 1.96 11.36
N SER A 747 14.56 2.72 10.29
CA SER A 747 15.37 3.60 9.41
C SER A 747 15.00 5.11 9.46
N GLY A 748 13.79 5.44 9.92
CA GLY A 748 13.17 6.77 9.82
C GLY A 748 13.91 7.91 10.57
N PRO A 749 14.29 7.73 11.85
CA PRO A 749 14.79 8.83 12.68
C PRO A 749 16.04 9.52 12.12
N LEU A 750 16.97 8.76 11.51
CA LEU A 750 18.17 9.33 10.92
C LEU A 750 17.83 10.27 9.75
N LYS A 751 16.83 9.94 8.93
CA LYS A 751 16.46 10.80 7.80
C LYS A 751 15.83 12.10 8.26
N LYS A 752 15.07 12.10 9.36
CA LYS A 752 14.53 13.33 9.97
C LYS A 752 15.64 14.24 10.51
N VAL A 753 16.70 13.66 11.07
CA VAL A 753 17.89 14.42 11.50
C VAL A 753 18.68 14.91 10.29
N ARG A 754 18.86 14.08 9.25
CA ARG A 754 19.52 14.45 7.99
C ARG A 754 18.80 15.58 7.27
N SER A 755 17.46 15.57 7.22
CA SER A 755 16.65 16.63 6.59
C SER A 755 16.52 17.88 7.45
N GLY A 756 16.96 17.82 8.71
CA GLY A 756 16.80 18.89 9.70
C GLY A 756 15.36 19.10 10.17
N GLU A 757 14.48 18.11 10.00
CA GLU A 757 13.12 18.11 10.55
C GLU A 757 13.13 18.07 12.09
N VAL A 758 14.12 17.35 12.65
CA VAL A 758 14.42 17.23 14.07
C VAL A 758 15.93 17.37 14.31
N GLY A 759 16.33 17.71 15.54
CA GLY A 759 17.74 17.94 15.89
C GLY A 759 18.43 16.72 16.48
N ILE A 760 17.66 15.78 17.04
CA ILE A 760 18.15 14.61 17.77
C ILE A 760 17.38 13.37 17.32
N ALA A 761 18.06 12.22 17.19
CA ALA A 761 17.42 10.93 17.01
C ALA A 761 18.10 9.82 17.80
N PHE A 762 17.37 8.72 18.04
CA PHE A 762 17.97 7.45 18.48
C PHE A 762 18.01 6.44 17.34
N ARG A 763 19.17 5.79 17.15
CA ARG A 763 19.49 5.08 15.91
C ARG A 763 20.63 4.07 16.08
N LEU A 764 20.87 3.26 15.05
CA LEU A 764 22.10 2.50 14.89
C LEU A 764 23.32 3.42 14.70
N ARG A 765 24.36 3.13 15.49
CA ARG A 765 25.57 3.93 15.66
C ARG A 765 26.38 4.09 14.37
N HIS A 766 26.56 2.99 13.63
CA HIS A 766 27.42 2.99 12.45
C HIS A 766 26.95 3.93 11.33
N GLN A 767 25.63 4.08 11.16
CA GLN A 767 25.05 4.96 10.13
C GLN A 767 25.40 6.43 10.41
N ALA A 768 25.46 6.82 11.68
CA ALA A 768 25.85 8.17 12.09
C ALA A 768 27.33 8.47 11.78
N LEU A 769 28.19 7.48 11.99
CA LEU A 769 29.63 7.59 11.72
C LEU A 769 29.89 7.73 10.23
N ALA A 770 29.20 6.94 9.40
CA ALA A 770 29.27 7.05 7.94
C ALA A 770 28.84 8.44 7.43
N ASP A 771 27.79 9.04 8.02
CA ASP A 771 27.36 10.39 7.65
C ASP A 771 28.37 11.47 8.04
N LYS A 772 28.97 11.32 9.23
CA LYS A 772 30.03 12.21 9.70
C LYS A 772 31.26 12.15 8.79
N GLU A 773 31.64 10.96 8.34
CA GLU A 773 32.74 10.77 7.38
C GLU A 773 32.44 11.38 6.01
N LYS A 774 31.17 11.37 5.58
CA LYS A 774 30.71 12.07 4.35
C LYS A 774 30.67 13.60 4.48
N GLY A 775 31.00 14.15 5.66
CA GLY A 775 31.01 15.59 5.92
C GLY A 775 29.63 16.21 6.12
N LEU A 776 28.59 15.39 6.35
CA LEU A 776 27.27 15.89 6.72
C LEU A 776 27.32 16.51 8.14
N PRO A 777 26.44 17.46 8.49
CA PRO A 777 26.41 18.11 9.81
C PRO A 777 25.83 17.19 10.91
N ILE A 778 26.24 15.92 10.91
CA ILE A 778 25.74 14.84 11.74
C ILE A 778 26.85 14.39 12.68
N ASP A 779 26.51 14.22 13.95
CA ASP A 779 27.42 13.65 14.94
C ASP A 779 26.76 12.48 15.70
N CYS A 780 27.60 11.57 16.19
CA CYS A 780 27.19 10.40 16.94
C CYS A 780 27.57 10.56 18.40
N ILE A 781 26.57 10.48 19.29
CA ILE A 781 26.74 10.59 20.73
C ILE A 781 26.43 9.24 21.38
N ASP A 782 27.44 8.67 22.02
CA ASP A 782 27.30 7.44 22.81
C ASP A 782 26.66 7.79 24.18
N PRO A 783 25.44 7.31 24.47
CA PRO A 783 24.74 7.66 25.70
C PRO A 783 25.42 7.04 26.93
N ILE A 784 25.42 7.77 28.05
CA ILE A 784 26.03 7.32 29.32
C ILE A 784 25.34 6.06 29.86
N GLU A 785 24.05 5.87 29.57
CA GLU A 785 23.27 4.67 29.88
C GLU A 785 23.79 3.41 29.16
N GLY A 786 24.53 3.59 28.06
CA GLY A 786 25.23 2.52 27.34
C GLY A 786 24.72 2.26 25.93
N ASN A 787 25.63 1.77 25.09
CA ASN A 787 25.37 1.31 23.74
C ASN A 787 24.98 -0.17 23.78
N TYR A 788 23.68 -0.46 23.81
CA TYR A 788 23.17 -1.82 23.71
C TYR A 788 23.26 -2.34 22.27
N SER A 789 23.57 -3.63 22.13
CA SER A 789 23.66 -4.32 20.85
C SER A 789 22.63 -5.45 20.71
N LEU A 790 22.06 -5.58 19.52
CA LEU A 790 21.31 -6.76 19.08
C LEU A 790 22.11 -7.51 18.02
N THR A 791 22.07 -8.83 18.07
CA THR A 791 22.67 -9.67 17.03
C THR A 791 21.61 -10.08 16.02
N GLU A 792 21.96 -9.98 14.74
CA GLU A 792 21.23 -10.65 13.66
C GLU A 792 22.05 -11.84 13.20
N SER A 793 21.41 -12.99 13.10
CA SER A 793 22.02 -14.25 12.71
C SER A 793 21.47 -14.73 11.36
N ILE A 794 22.24 -15.59 10.70
CA ILE A 794 21.81 -16.37 9.54
C ILE A 794 21.31 -17.72 10.04
N ALA A 795 20.17 -18.17 9.52
CA ALA A 795 19.67 -19.53 9.72
C ALA A 795 19.11 -20.10 8.42
N VAL A 796 19.16 -21.43 8.29
CA VAL A 796 18.65 -22.16 7.12
C VAL A 796 17.35 -22.86 7.49
N VAL A 797 16.27 -22.58 6.76
CA VAL A 797 14.93 -23.11 7.03
C VAL A 797 14.88 -24.60 6.70
N LYS A 798 14.32 -25.41 7.57
CA LYS A 798 14.16 -26.85 7.39
C LYS A 798 13.05 -27.14 6.36
N LYS A 799 13.43 -27.67 5.21
CA LYS A 799 12.52 -28.19 4.17
C LYS A 799 13.00 -29.55 3.69
N GLU A 800 12.06 -30.41 3.27
CA GLU A 800 12.34 -31.79 2.84
C GLU A 800 13.46 -31.90 1.78
N ASN A 801 13.68 -30.82 1.00
CA ASN A 801 14.70 -30.73 -0.05
C ASN A 801 15.56 -29.46 0.05
N VAL A 802 16.04 -29.05 1.24
CA VAL A 802 17.05 -27.97 1.30
C VAL A 802 18.39 -28.45 0.76
N ASN A 803 18.49 -28.24 -0.55
CA ASN A 803 19.59 -28.41 -1.47
C ASN A 803 20.88 -27.84 -0.88
N LYS A 804 21.97 -28.61 -0.95
CA LYS A 804 23.35 -28.23 -0.58
C LYS A 804 23.74 -26.78 -0.92
N THR A 805 23.14 -26.21 -1.96
CA THR A 805 23.28 -24.81 -2.37
C THR A 805 22.92 -23.80 -1.26
N ALA A 806 21.80 -23.95 -0.52
CA ALA A 806 21.41 -22.97 0.50
C ALA A 806 22.39 -22.96 1.69
N MET A 807 22.84 -24.15 2.13
CA MET A 807 23.90 -24.28 3.14
C MET A 807 25.24 -23.69 2.65
N ALA A 808 25.58 -23.91 1.37
CA ALA A 808 26.78 -23.33 0.77
C ALA A 808 26.70 -21.79 0.67
N MET A 809 25.54 -21.24 0.32
CA MET A 809 25.29 -19.80 0.32
C MET A 809 25.35 -19.21 1.73
N ALA A 810 24.73 -19.84 2.73
CA ALA A 810 24.81 -19.40 4.13
C ALA A 810 26.27 -19.35 4.63
N ARG A 811 27.07 -20.36 4.30
CA ARG A 811 28.51 -20.38 4.57
C ARG A 811 29.24 -19.24 3.85
N CYS A 812 28.97 -19.05 2.56
CA CYS A 812 29.58 -17.98 1.77
C CYS A 812 29.27 -16.59 2.34
N ILE A 813 28.03 -16.36 2.77
CA ILE A 813 27.64 -15.08 3.40
C ILE A 813 28.43 -14.85 4.69
N MET A 814 28.61 -15.90 5.50
CA MET A 814 29.40 -15.84 6.72
C MET A 814 30.90 -15.59 6.44
N GLU A 815 31.53 -16.37 5.56
CA GLU A 815 32.97 -16.31 5.32
C GLU A 815 33.39 -15.07 4.51
N ASN A 816 32.64 -14.73 3.47
CA ASN A 816 33.00 -13.67 2.53
C ASN A 816 32.26 -12.36 2.81
N GLY A 817 30.98 -12.42 3.18
CA GLY A 817 30.16 -11.24 3.45
C GLY A 817 30.60 -10.47 4.69
N ARG A 818 31.09 -11.17 5.73
CA ARG A 818 31.59 -10.55 6.96
C ARG A 818 32.71 -9.53 6.73
N ARG A 819 33.54 -9.72 5.70
CA ARG A 819 34.61 -8.78 5.37
C ARG A 819 34.08 -7.38 5.06
N ASP A 820 33.05 -7.29 4.22
CA ASP A 820 32.44 -6.02 3.82
C ASP A 820 31.50 -5.49 4.92
N ILE A 821 30.83 -6.41 5.63
CA ILE A 821 29.97 -6.04 6.76
C ILE A 821 30.80 -5.43 7.90
N LEU A 822 32.01 -5.90 8.20
CA LEU A 822 32.87 -5.34 9.25
C LEU A 822 33.21 -3.86 9.05
N TYR A 823 33.32 -3.43 7.79
CA TYR A 823 33.56 -2.03 7.46
C TYR A 823 32.40 -1.14 7.93
N THR A 824 31.17 -1.62 7.72
CA THR A 824 29.95 -0.89 8.07
C THR A 824 29.46 -1.18 9.50
N TYR A 825 29.70 -2.38 10.03
CA TYR A 825 29.30 -2.84 11.36
C TYR A 825 30.57 -3.23 12.11
N PRO A 826 31.27 -2.27 12.72
CA PRO A 826 32.59 -2.42 13.32
C PRO A 826 32.48 -3.13 14.68
N THR A 827 32.03 -4.37 14.68
CA THR A 827 31.95 -5.24 15.85
C THR A 827 32.44 -6.63 15.44
N ALA A 828 33.47 -7.09 16.13
CA ALA A 828 34.01 -8.43 15.94
C ALA A 828 33.05 -9.46 16.57
N LEU A 829 32.69 -10.47 15.78
CA LEU A 829 31.80 -11.57 16.13
C LEU A 829 32.50 -12.94 15.99
N TYR A 830 33.53 -13.02 15.14
CA TYR A 830 34.32 -14.23 14.89
C TYR A 830 35.77 -14.08 15.34
N GLU A 831 36.40 -15.22 15.62
CA GLU A 831 37.84 -15.27 15.91
C GLU A 831 38.65 -14.72 14.72
N GLY A 832 39.59 -13.82 15.01
CA GLY A 832 40.47 -13.20 14.01
C GLY A 832 39.95 -11.92 13.35
N GLU A 833 38.71 -11.51 13.61
CA GLU A 833 38.19 -10.21 13.13
C GLU A 833 38.85 -9.04 13.89
N GLN A 834 39.26 -7.99 13.16
CA GLN A 834 39.87 -6.78 13.73
C GLN A 834 39.01 -5.56 13.48
N VAL A 835 38.80 -4.74 14.51
CA VAL A 835 38.05 -3.49 14.44
C VAL A 835 38.93 -2.34 14.93
N GLU A 836 39.01 -1.25 14.17
CA GLU A 836 39.76 -0.07 14.60
C GLU A 836 39.12 0.57 15.85
N LYS A 837 39.95 0.92 16.84
CA LYS A 837 39.49 1.50 18.11
C LYS A 837 38.63 2.75 17.96
N LYS A 838 38.81 3.53 16.88
CA LYS A 838 38.03 4.76 16.62
C LYS A 838 36.56 4.46 16.32
N TYR A 839 36.24 3.25 15.86
CA TYR A 839 34.89 2.80 15.57
C TYR A 839 34.25 2.01 16.73
N ALA A 840 34.98 1.74 17.81
CA ALA A 840 34.39 1.12 19.00
C ALA A 840 33.47 2.11 19.74
N SER A 841 32.39 1.60 20.32
CA SER A 841 31.48 2.38 21.17
C SER A 841 32.15 2.76 22.50
N LYS A 842 31.79 3.92 23.05
CA LYS A 842 32.37 4.40 24.32
C LYS A 842 31.84 3.63 25.53
N TYR A 843 30.60 3.14 25.49
CA TYR A 843 29.92 2.48 26.60
C TYR A 843 29.23 1.17 26.17
N PRO A 844 29.94 0.17 25.61
CA PRO A 844 29.31 -1.06 25.10
C PRO A 844 28.57 -1.83 26.21
N ARG A 845 27.33 -2.24 25.93
CA ARG A 845 26.48 -3.04 26.81
C ARG A 845 25.88 -4.23 26.08
N VAL A 846 25.61 -5.29 26.83
CA VAL A 846 24.93 -6.50 26.37
C VAL A 846 23.78 -6.80 27.34
N PHE A 847 22.71 -7.40 26.83
CA PHE A 847 21.57 -7.81 27.64
C PHE A 847 22.00 -8.84 28.70
N LYS A 848 21.58 -8.62 29.95
CA LYS A 848 21.83 -9.55 31.08
C LYS A 848 20.93 -10.79 31.01
N ARG A 849 19.68 -10.60 30.58
CA ARG A 849 18.68 -11.65 30.34
C ARG A 849 18.73 -12.09 28.88
N ALA A 850 18.52 -13.38 28.62
CA ALA A 850 18.36 -13.87 27.25
C ALA A 850 17.21 -13.13 26.57
N LEU A 851 17.43 -12.69 25.33
CA LEU A 851 16.43 -12.03 24.52
C LEU A 851 15.40 -13.06 24.05
N SER A 852 14.12 -12.76 24.22
CA SER A 852 13.03 -13.61 23.72
C SER A 852 11.86 -12.76 23.24
N VAL A 853 10.94 -13.37 22.48
CA VAL A 853 9.70 -12.70 22.05
C VAL A 853 8.85 -12.32 23.26
N GLU A 854 8.82 -13.12 24.33
CA GLU A 854 8.07 -12.78 25.56
C GLU A 854 8.64 -11.55 26.27
N LEU A 855 9.98 -11.41 26.33
CA LEU A 855 10.61 -10.21 26.89
C LEU A 855 10.33 -8.97 26.02
N LEU A 856 10.27 -9.14 24.69
CA LEU A 856 9.87 -8.06 23.79
C LEU A 856 8.41 -7.65 24.05
N GLU A 857 7.49 -8.59 24.24
CA GLU A 857 6.08 -8.31 24.61
C GLU A 857 5.99 -7.50 25.91
N GLU A 858 6.75 -7.90 26.94
CA GLU A 858 6.82 -7.21 28.22
C GLU A 858 7.27 -5.75 28.05
N HIS A 859 8.38 -5.53 27.33
CA HIS A 859 8.90 -4.17 27.10
C HIS A 859 8.02 -3.35 26.15
N GLN A 860 7.31 -3.98 25.22
CA GLN A 860 6.31 -3.30 24.39
C GLN A 860 5.11 -2.85 25.21
N ALA A 861 4.63 -3.69 26.12
CA ALA A 861 3.55 -3.32 27.04
C ALA A 861 3.99 -2.16 27.96
N PHE A 862 5.22 -2.19 28.45
CA PHE A 862 5.82 -1.10 29.21
C PHE A 862 5.89 0.21 28.41
N PHE A 863 6.47 0.18 27.20
CA PHE A 863 6.59 1.33 26.32
C PHE A 863 5.21 1.93 26.01
N GLU A 864 4.24 1.08 25.75
CA GLU A 864 2.87 1.49 25.46
C GLU A 864 2.14 2.04 26.69
N GLY A 865 2.44 1.56 27.89
CA GLY A 865 1.95 2.13 29.14
C GLY A 865 2.53 3.53 29.44
N CYS A 866 3.58 3.94 28.72
CA CYS A 866 4.16 5.29 28.79
C CYS A 866 3.52 6.27 27.79
N ARG A 867 2.67 5.80 26.87
CA ARG A 867 1.98 6.65 25.89
C ARG A 867 0.69 7.20 26.49
N LYS A 868 0.47 8.52 26.36
CA LYS A 868 -0.74 9.22 26.83
C LYS A 868 -1.91 9.11 25.86
#